data_AF-A0A8T0IHP4-F1
#
_entry.id   AF-A0A8T0IHP4-F1
#
_cell.length_a   1.000
_cell.length_b   1.000
_cell.length_c   1.000
_cell.angle_alpha   90.00
_cell.angle_beta   90.00
_cell.angle_gamma   90.00
#
_symmetry.space_group_name_H-M   'P 1'
#
loop_
_entity.id
_entity.type
_entity.pdbx_description
1 polymer ?
#
loop_
_entity_poly.entity_id
_entity_poly.type
_entity_poly.pdbx_seq_one_letter_code
_entity_poly.pdbx_strand_id
1 'polypeptide(L)'
;MLLVKEAEKNIRTLNQLRGRAVDELQSARDAKEDLLSQVEILKARLAQSEAKLESTARAREKAQLLEEEVDLLKSRLAQTEADSKAFTKLKEENKALQESLNSLQQSGGKGILETKYQNSLDEVNSLRVHLADAQAEIAKFSKGPGRERAGLQEYIAGLENKIADMERQLAEANINSAELDSLKVEGMSLHEEAAALRIKLAGRSDNTLLSLAGGDTDDQSLHRQVETLQSMLARAMAEKDALTRVHSENVQLREQVELLEERIRESDAEIHAQLQIYTAEVEAFQASLDDLKSGNEVNVVQVPVGEMPWDFWSGLLLRIDALMLGDLLNQEDAKELQLMAWQRDKRLRDVYVNHEDENDEGLAGKFMDLIQPKRRPGIYVIHIAAEMAPVAKVGGLGDVLTGLSRSLQRKGHLVEAILPKYDCMDYSRIVNLKELDLELHSTFDGQIHKNKVWCGIVEGLPVYFIEPLHPAKFFWRGQFYSEPDDFRRFTYFCRAAMEFILQSGKRPDIIHSHDWQTAVVAPLYWDIYVPLGLDSARLAFTCHNFEYQGAENSGAIAACGLSARDLMRPDRMQDNSFHNKINLLKGGIVFSNVVTTVSPTYAQEVLRPEGGKGLHGTLGVHSKKFFGVLNGIDEEVWDPSTDVLLDYQYSAEDIDGKFINKQKLRERLGLASQGDDEKRPLVGCVTRLVPQKGVHLIRHSIYRTLEKGGQFILLGSSPVPQIQHEFEDIARQFEKHPQIRLVLKYDEALSHSIYAASDIFVIPSIFEPCGLTQMISMRYGTIPVVRRTGGLADSVFDVDDERNPEEKKNGFVFDDPNEGSLNWGLDRALDYYTQRPEWWQDLVKKAMLMDFTWDASADQYVELYKQVLSKTKV
;
A
#
# COMPACT_ATOMS: atom_id res chain seq x y z
N MET A 1 -49.79 -47.95 -12.69
CA MET A 1 -49.96 -46.49 -12.54
C MET A 1 -50.17 -46.07 -11.08
N LEU A 2 -51.00 -46.76 -10.27
CA LEU A 2 -51.10 -46.50 -8.81
C LEU A 2 -49.80 -46.82 -8.05
N LEU A 3 -49.17 -47.98 -8.31
CA LEU A 3 -47.89 -48.37 -7.70
C LEU A 3 -46.72 -47.41 -8.01
N VAL A 4 -46.69 -46.83 -9.22
CA VAL A 4 -45.68 -45.84 -9.61
C VAL A 4 -45.90 -44.51 -8.88
N LYS A 5 -47.16 -44.09 -8.70
CA LYS A 5 -47.49 -42.91 -7.90
C LYS A 5 -47.20 -43.11 -6.41
N GLU A 6 -47.40 -44.32 -5.89
CA GLU A 6 -47.05 -44.70 -4.51
C GLU A 6 -45.53 -44.67 -4.32
N ALA A 7 -44.76 -45.23 -5.27
CA ALA A 7 -43.30 -45.19 -5.28
C ALA A 7 -42.75 -43.77 -5.41
N GLU A 8 -43.29 -42.94 -6.32
CA GLU A 8 -42.93 -41.52 -6.45
C GLU A 8 -43.24 -40.72 -5.17
N LYS A 9 -44.36 -41.02 -4.50
CA LYS A 9 -44.72 -40.40 -3.23
C LYS A 9 -43.74 -40.81 -2.12
N ASN A 10 -43.41 -42.10 -2.03
CA ASN A 10 -42.44 -42.60 -1.06
C ASN A 10 -41.04 -42.02 -1.30
N ILE A 11 -40.59 -41.95 -2.55
CA ILE A 11 -39.30 -41.32 -2.93
C ILE A 11 -39.30 -39.82 -2.61
N ARG A 12 -40.42 -39.11 -2.79
CA ARG A 12 -40.53 -37.70 -2.37
C ARG A 12 -40.48 -37.55 -0.87
N THR A 13 -41.16 -38.41 -0.11
CA THR A 13 -41.13 -38.40 1.35
C THR A 13 -39.74 -38.73 1.88
N LEU A 14 -39.03 -39.69 1.27
CA LEU A 14 -37.64 -40.00 1.60
C LEU A 14 -36.67 -38.88 1.22
N ASN A 15 -36.84 -38.21 0.08
CA ASN A 15 -36.03 -37.03 -0.26
C ASN A 15 -36.30 -35.85 0.69
N GLN A 16 -37.51 -35.73 1.23
CA GLN A 16 -37.84 -34.74 2.27
C GLN A 16 -37.22 -35.10 3.62
N LEU A 17 -37.23 -36.38 4.01
CA LEU A 17 -36.56 -36.88 5.21
C LEU A 17 -35.03 -36.72 5.10
N ARG A 18 -34.46 -37.04 3.94
CA ARG A 18 -33.05 -36.78 3.62
C ARG A 18 -32.70 -35.30 3.69
N GLY A 19 -33.51 -34.44 3.07
CA GLY A 19 -33.31 -32.99 3.13
C GLY A 19 -33.25 -32.49 4.57
N ARG A 20 -34.19 -32.94 5.42
CA ARG A 20 -34.20 -32.61 6.84
C ARG A 20 -33.00 -33.18 7.60
N ALA A 21 -32.62 -34.43 7.36
CA ALA A 21 -31.46 -35.04 8.00
C ALA A 21 -30.15 -34.32 7.62
N VAL A 22 -30.02 -33.90 6.36
CA VAL A 22 -28.88 -33.08 5.89
C VAL A 22 -28.92 -31.70 6.52
N ASP A 23 -30.08 -31.04 6.60
CA ASP A 23 -30.22 -29.74 7.25
C ASP A 23 -29.90 -29.81 8.75
N GLU A 24 -30.33 -30.87 9.44
CA GLU A 24 -30.03 -31.13 10.86
C GLU A 24 -28.55 -31.43 11.09
N LEU A 25 -27.93 -32.26 10.25
CA LEU A 25 -26.50 -32.55 10.31
C LEU A 25 -25.64 -31.32 9.96
N GLN A 26 -26.08 -30.50 9.01
CA GLN A 26 -25.43 -29.24 8.66
C GLN A 26 -25.54 -28.26 9.83
N SER A 27 -26.72 -28.13 10.45
CA SER A 27 -26.90 -27.26 11.62
C SER A 27 -26.05 -27.73 12.82
N ALA A 28 -25.93 -29.04 13.04
CA ALA A 28 -25.07 -29.58 14.09
C ALA A 28 -23.58 -29.36 13.79
N ARG A 29 -23.17 -29.51 12.52
CA ARG A 29 -21.81 -29.23 12.06
C ARG A 29 -21.47 -27.74 12.17
N ASP A 30 -22.36 -26.85 11.75
CA ASP A 30 -22.15 -25.40 11.84
C ASP A 30 -22.04 -24.96 13.31
N ALA A 31 -22.87 -25.53 14.20
CA ALA A 31 -22.76 -25.31 15.65
C ALA A 31 -21.42 -25.82 16.21
N LYS A 32 -20.93 -26.97 15.72
CA LYS A 32 -19.60 -27.50 16.09
C LYS A 32 -18.47 -26.61 15.58
N GLU A 33 -18.53 -26.12 14.34
CA GLU A 33 -17.54 -25.20 13.76
C GLU A 33 -17.51 -23.86 14.52
N ASP A 34 -18.66 -23.35 14.95
CA ASP A 34 -18.74 -22.17 15.82
C ASP A 34 -18.13 -22.42 17.20
N LEU A 35 -18.41 -23.57 17.83
CA LEU A 35 -17.78 -23.98 19.09
C LEU A 35 -16.26 -24.12 18.94
N LEU A 36 -15.76 -24.72 17.85
CA LEU A 36 -14.33 -24.85 17.56
C LEU A 36 -13.67 -23.48 17.37
N SER A 37 -14.32 -22.57 16.65
CA SER A 37 -13.86 -21.18 16.49
C SER A 37 -13.77 -20.45 17.83
N GLN A 38 -14.78 -20.62 18.70
CA GLN A 38 -14.76 -20.07 20.05
C GLN A 38 -13.63 -20.66 20.90
N VAL A 39 -13.38 -21.97 20.80
CA VAL A 39 -12.24 -22.63 21.48
C VAL A 39 -10.90 -22.09 20.98
N GLU A 40 -10.71 -21.91 19.67
CA GLU A 40 -9.47 -21.36 19.12
C GLU A 40 -9.23 -19.90 19.56
N ILE A 41 -10.27 -19.07 19.59
CA ILE A 41 -10.19 -17.70 20.11
C ILE A 41 -9.82 -17.71 21.61
N LEU A 42 -10.43 -18.60 22.40
CA LEU A 42 -10.13 -18.71 23.83
C LEU A 42 -8.72 -19.27 24.07
N LYS A 43 -8.25 -20.23 23.27
CA LYS A 43 -6.87 -20.75 23.31
C LYS A 43 -5.85 -19.67 22.94
N ALA A 44 -6.13 -18.85 21.93
CA ALA A 44 -5.28 -17.73 21.55
C ALA A 44 -5.23 -16.65 22.66
N ARG A 45 -6.37 -16.33 23.29
CA ARG A 45 -6.43 -15.42 24.44
C ARG A 45 -5.70 -15.98 25.65
N LEU A 46 -5.85 -17.28 25.92
CA LEU A 46 -5.15 -17.99 26.99
C LEU A 46 -3.63 -17.95 26.73
N ALA A 47 -3.17 -18.26 25.52
CA ALA A 47 -1.75 -18.20 25.15
C ALA A 47 -1.18 -16.78 25.26
N GLN A 48 -1.93 -15.75 24.85
CA GLN A 48 -1.53 -14.36 24.99
C GLN A 48 -1.45 -13.94 26.47
N SER A 49 -2.40 -14.39 27.29
CA SER A 49 -2.43 -14.13 28.73
C SER A 49 -1.32 -14.90 29.48
N GLU A 50 -1.01 -16.13 29.08
CA GLU A 50 0.09 -16.94 29.60
C GLU A 50 1.45 -16.34 29.25
N ALA A 51 1.64 -15.89 28.01
CA ALA A 51 2.84 -15.16 27.61
C ALA A 51 3.01 -13.85 28.40
N LYS A 52 1.90 -13.16 28.71
CA LYS A 52 1.90 -11.98 29.57
C LYS A 52 2.31 -12.32 31.00
N LEU A 53 1.81 -13.42 31.57
CA LEU A 53 2.23 -13.95 32.88
C LEU A 53 3.71 -14.36 32.91
N GLU A 54 4.20 -15.02 31.86
CA GLU A 54 5.60 -15.45 31.75
C GLU A 54 6.56 -14.25 31.65
N SER A 55 6.17 -13.21 30.90
CA SER A 55 6.93 -11.96 30.81
C SER A 55 6.94 -11.14 32.11
N THR A 56 5.99 -11.38 33.02
CA THR A 56 5.81 -10.62 34.28
C THR A 56 6.19 -11.40 35.54
N ALA A 57 6.65 -12.65 35.43
CA ALA A 57 7.07 -13.49 36.56
C ALA A 57 8.19 -12.85 37.43
N ARG A 58 9.06 -12.02 36.83
CA ARG A 58 10.12 -11.28 37.54
C ARG A 58 9.59 -10.23 38.53
N ALA A 59 8.36 -9.74 38.33
CA ALA A 59 7.76 -8.76 39.23
C ALA A 59 7.34 -9.37 40.57
N ARG A 60 6.92 -10.65 40.57
CA ARG A 60 6.53 -11.39 41.78
C ARG A 60 7.74 -11.65 42.70
N GLU A 61 8.85 -12.07 42.12
CA GLU A 61 10.11 -12.31 42.84
C GLU A 61 10.69 -10.99 43.39
N LYS A 62 10.62 -9.91 42.60
CA LYS A 62 11.02 -8.56 43.03
C LYS A 62 10.14 -7.99 44.15
N ALA A 63 8.84 -8.24 44.13
CA ALA A 63 7.93 -7.82 45.19
C ALA A 63 8.24 -8.52 46.51
N GLN A 64 8.57 -9.82 46.47
CA GLN A 64 8.93 -10.60 47.65
C GLN A 64 10.27 -10.13 48.25
N LEU A 65 11.27 -9.85 47.40
CA LEU A 65 12.55 -9.26 47.84
C LEU A 65 12.36 -7.87 48.48
N LEU A 66 11.49 -7.03 47.90
CA LEU A 66 11.17 -5.71 48.45
C LEU A 66 10.40 -5.80 49.78
N GLU A 67 9.55 -6.82 49.95
CA GLU A 67 8.80 -7.09 51.18
C GLU A 67 9.77 -7.47 52.31
N GLU A 68 10.72 -8.37 52.03
CA GLU A 68 11.80 -8.77 52.95
C GLU A 68 12.73 -7.60 53.29
N GLU A 69 13.07 -6.75 52.32
CA GLU A 69 13.94 -5.59 52.50
C GLU A 69 13.25 -4.47 53.31
N VAL A 70 11.95 -4.26 53.10
CA VAL A 70 11.15 -3.31 53.90
C VAL A 70 10.97 -3.82 55.33
N ASP A 71 10.75 -5.12 55.55
CA ASP A 71 10.63 -5.69 56.90
C ASP A 71 11.97 -5.65 57.64
N LEU A 72 13.08 -5.90 56.95
CA LEU A 72 14.43 -5.72 57.50
C LEU A 72 14.69 -4.27 57.89
N LEU A 73 14.29 -3.30 57.06
CA LEU A 73 14.45 -1.88 57.34
C LEU A 73 13.52 -1.38 58.44
N LYS A 74 12.28 -1.87 58.53
CA LYS A 74 11.38 -1.58 59.67
C LYS A 74 11.89 -2.17 60.97
N SER A 75 12.47 -3.37 60.92
CA SER A 75 13.14 -3.97 62.09
C SER A 75 14.36 -3.15 62.51
N ARG A 76 15.17 -2.68 61.56
CA ARG A 76 16.29 -1.76 61.83
C ARG A 76 15.79 -0.41 62.36
N LEU A 77 14.69 0.14 61.84
CA LEU A 77 14.08 1.39 62.30
C LEU A 77 13.59 1.26 63.75
N ALA A 78 12.87 0.17 64.06
CA ALA A 78 12.42 -0.15 65.41
C ALA A 78 13.60 -0.40 66.37
N GLN A 79 14.68 -1.00 65.88
CA GLN A 79 15.94 -1.17 66.62
C GLN A 79 16.61 0.18 66.87
N THR A 80 16.68 1.09 65.88
CA THR A 80 17.22 2.45 66.05
C THR A 80 16.35 3.33 66.94
N GLU A 81 15.03 3.15 66.97
CA GLU A 81 14.14 3.83 67.91
C GLU A 81 14.30 3.30 69.35
N ALA A 82 14.51 1.99 69.50
CA ALA A 82 14.82 1.36 70.78
C ALA A 82 16.23 1.77 71.28
N ASP A 83 17.20 1.83 70.37
CA ASP A 83 18.58 2.27 70.63
C ASP A 83 18.62 3.78 70.87
N SER A 84 17.78 4.59 70.23
CA SER A 84 17.62 6.03 70.49
C SER A 84 17.00 6.28 71.87
N LYS A 85 16.03 5.46 72.31
CA LYS A 85 15.51 5.44 73.69
C LYS A 85 16.57 4.98 74.71
N ALA A 86 17.37 3.98 74.37
CA ALA A 86 18.49 3.54 75.19
C ALA A 86 19.61 4.61 75.25
N PHE A 87 19.85 5.31 74.15
CA PHE A 87 20.83 6.39 74.03
C PHE A 87 20.38 7.67 74.74
N THR A 88 19.07 7.98 74.78
CA THR A 88 18.55 9.09 75.61
C THR A 88 18.65 8.78 77.09
N LYS A 89 18.38 7.52 77.50
CA LYS A 89 18.60 7.06 78.88
C LYS A 89 20.09 7.09 79.25
N LEU A 90 20.98 6.61 78.36
CA LEU A 90 22.43 6.70 78.53
C LEU A 90 22.92 8.16 78.54
N LYS A 91 22.31 9.07 77.77
CA LYS A 91 22.66 10.50 77.75
C LYS A 91 22.23 11.22 79.02
N GLU A 92 21.11 10.83 79.64
CA GLU A 92 20.70 11.30 80.97
C GLU A 92 21.62 10.76 82.07
N GLU A 93 22.03 9.49 82.00
CA GLU A 93 23.02 8.90 82.91
C GLU A 93 24.42 9.51 82.71
N ASN A 94 24.83 9.81 81.46
CA ASN A 94 26.10 10.46 81.14
C ASN A 94 26.10 11.93 81.55
N LYS A 95 24.95 12.62 81.51
CA LYS A 95 24.79 13.97 82.07
C LYS A 95 24.92 13.98 83.60
N ALA A 96 24.33 12.99 84.29
CA ALA A 96 24.50 12.81 85.74
C ALA A 96 25.95 12.45 86.13
N LEU A 97 26.64 11.67 85.30
CA LEU A 97 28.07 11.37 85.44
C LEU A 97 28.95 12.58 85.13
N GLN A 98 28.63 13.41 84.14
CA GLN A 98 29.34 14.65 83.81
C GLN A 98 29.15 15.72 84.89
N GLU A 99 27.98 15.79 85.53
CA GLU A 99 27.74 16.64 86.70
C GLU A 99 28.51 16.14 87.94
N SER A 100 28.71 14.82 88.07
CA SER A 100 29.60 14.22 89.09
C SER A 100 31.10 14.36 88.76
N LEU A 101 31.47 14.39 87.48
CA LEU A 101 32.84 14.57 87.01
C LEU A 101 33.30 16.03 87.18
N ASN A 102 32.39 16.99 86.98
CA ASN A 102 32.64 18.41 87.21
C ASN A 102 32.81 18.74 88.71
N SER A 103 32.28 17.93 89.62
CA SER A 103 32.52 18.08 91.07
C SER A 103 33.82 17.41 91.55
N LEU A 104 34.39 16.47 90.78
CA LEU A 104 35.68 15.83 91.06
C LEU A 104 36.90 16.56 90.45
N GLN A 105 36.70 17.53 89.56
CA GLN A 105 37.76 18.34 88.95
C GLN A 105 38.33 19.46 89.85
N GLN A 106 37.97 19.51 91.14
CA GLN A 106 38.54 20.47 92.11
C GLN A 106 39.67 19.92 93.01
N SER A 107 40.15 18.68 92.83
CA SER A 107 41.30 18.19 93.60
C SER A 107 42.39 17.62 92.69
N GLY A 108 43.50 18.36 92.55
CA GLY A 108 44.66 17.94 91.76
C GLY A 108 45.45 16.79 92.39
N GLY A 109 46.23 16.07 91.56
CA GLY A 109 47.15 15.04 92.04
C GLY A 109 47.83 14.24 90.93
N LYS A 110 49.13 14.46 90.79
CA LYS A 110 50.08 14.03 89.75
C LYS A 110 50.43 12.52 89.75
N GLY A 111 49.43 11.63 89.62
CA GLY A 111 49.59 10.16 89.53
C GLY A 111 49.03 9.50 88.25
N ILE A 112 48.63 10.30 87.26
CA ILE A 112 47.77 9.87 86.14
C ILE A 112 48.55 9.51 84.85
N LEU A 113 49.86 9.78 84.79
CA LEU A 113 50.63 9.63 83.54
C LEU A 113 51.08 8.19 83.23
N GLU A 114 51.36 7.35 84.23
CA GLU A 114 51.72 5.93 84.01
C GLU A 114 50.48 5.08 83.63
N THR A 115 49.33 5.36 84.25
CA THR A 115 48.07 4.66 83.93
C THR A 115 47.52 5.08 82.56
N LYS A 116 47.78 6.32 82.12
CA LYS A 116 47.42 6.78 80.77
C LYS A 116 48.27 6.11 79.67
N TYR A 117 49.56 5.86 79.93
CA TYR A 117 50.44 5.17 78.98
C TYR A 117 50.01 3.71 78.77
N GLN A 118 49.69 2.99 79.85
CA GLN A 118 49.25 1.59 79.76
C GLN A 118 47.88 1.46 79.06
N ASN A 119 46.93 2.34 79.37
CA ASN A 119 45.62 2.34 78.72
C ASN A 119 45.70 2.65 77.22
N SER A 120 46.62 3.52 76.78
CA SER A 120 46.81 3.81 75.36
C SER A 120 47.53 2.67 74.61
N LEU A 121 48.41 1.90 75.27
CA LEU A 121 49.07 0.73 74.67
C LEU A 121 48.09 -0.46 74.49
N ASP A 122 47.20 -0.67 75.46
CA ASP A 122 46.14 -1.69 75.38
C ASP A 122 45.10 -1.36 74.30
N GLU A 123 44.84 -0.06 74.08
CA GLU A 123 43.97 0.43 73.01
C GLU A 123 44.58 0.26 71.62
N VAL A 124 45.91 0.46 71.46
CA VAL A 124 46.65 0.15 70.21
C VAL A 124 46.62 -1.35 69.89
N ASN A 125 46.81 -2.22 70.89
CA ASN A 125 46.80 -3.67 70.69
C ASN A 125 45.39 -4.20 70.35
N SER A 126 44.34 -3.64 70.94
CA SER A 126 42.95 -3.94 70.60
C SER A 126 42.61 -3.57 69.15
N LEU A 127 43.09 -2.41 68.68
CA LEU A 127 42.89 -1.97 67.30
C LEU A 127 43.66 -2.81 66.28
N ARG A 128 44.84 -3.34 66.62
CA ARG A 128 45.59 -4.29 65.78
C ARG A 128 44.88 -5.64 65.61
N VAL A 129 44.17 -6.11 66.64
CA VAL A 129 43.33 -7.31 66.56
C VAL A 129 42.12 -7.07 65.65
N HIS A 130 41.45 -5.93 65.78
CA HIS A 130 40.36 -5.55 64.89
C HIS A 130 40.81 -5.37 63.42
N LEU A 131 42.04 -4.90 63.19
CA LEU A 131 42.64 -4.81 61.85
C LEU A 131 42.90 -6.20 61.24
N ALA A 132 43.38 -7.16 62.02
CA ALA A 132 43.62 -8.54 61.57
C ALA A 132 42.30 -9.28 61.24
N ASP A 133 41.26 -9.09 62.05
CA ASP A 133 39.93 -9.67 61.80
C ASP A 133 39.26 -9.06 60.57
N ALA A 134 39.39 -7.75 60.35
CA ALA A 134 38.91 -7.07 59.14
C ALA A 134 39.65 -7.53 57.87
N GLN A 135 40.97 -7.75 57.95
CA GLN A 135 41.76 -8.32 56.84
C GLN A 135 41.38 -9.78 56.54
N ALA A 136 41.05 -10.57 57.56
CA ALA A 136 40.58 -11.95 57.42
C ALA A 136 39.16 -12.03 56.81
N GLU A 137 38.27 -11.07 57.10
CA GLU A 137 36.96 -10.98 56.44
C GLU A 137 37.10 -10.61 54.95
N ILE A 138 37.98 -9.67 54.58
CA ILE A 138 38.20 -9.32 53.16
C ILE A 138 38.73 -10.52 52.35
N ALA A 139 39.58 -11.37 52.94
CA ALA A 139 40.09 -12.58 52.27
C ALA A 139 38.98 -13.60 51.93
N LYS A 140 37.88 -13.63 52.71
CA LYS A 140 36.71 -14.50 52.45
C LYS A 140 35.87 -14.02 51.27
N PHE A 141 35.95 -12.75 50.87
CA PHE A 141 35.13 -12.14 49.81
C PHE A 141 35.79 -12.11 48.42
N SER A 142 36.67 -13.06 48.10
CA SER A 142 37.42 -13.10 46.82
C SER A 142 36.59 -13.34 45.55
N LYS A 143 35.24 -13.47 45.64
CA LYS A 143 34.35 -13.64 44.48
C LYS A 143 32.98 -12.93 44.60
N GLY A 144 32.92 -11.70 45.13
CA GLY A 144 31.68 -10.88 45.24
C GLY A 144 31.82 -9.42 44.71
N PRO A 145 30.69 -8.70 44.45
CA PRO A 145 30.64 -7.45 43.68
C PRO A 145 31.22 -6.22 44.43
N GLY A 146 31.85 -5.31 43.67
CA GLY A 146 32.90 -4.38 44.13
C GLY A 146 32.55 -3.19 45.04
N ARG A 147 31.36 -3.06 45.64
CA ARG A 147 31.02 -1.89 46.50
C ARG A 147 31.30 -2.09 47.99
N GLU A 148 31.01 -3.27 48.55
CA GLU A 148 31.33 -3.58 49.96
C GLU A 148 32.83 -3.75 50.21
N ARG A 149 33.56 -4.26 49.20
CA ARG A 149 35.02 -4.34 49.22
C ARG A 149 35.68 -2.95 49.28
N ALA A 150 35.10 -1.95 48.64
CA ALA A 150 35.61 -0.58 48.67
C ALA A 150 35.39 0.08 50.04
N GLY A 151 34.23 -0.12 50.67
CA GLY A 151 33.93 0.39 52.01
C GLY A 151 34.77 -0.26 53.12
N LEU A 152 35.02 -1.56 53.04
CA LEU A 152 35.94 -2.26 53.96
C LEU A 152 37.41 -1.87 53.73
N GLN A 153 37.81 -1.57 52.49
CA GLN A 153 39.15 -1.05 52.19
C GLN A 153 39.35 0.39 52.70
N GLU A 154 38.32 1.23 52.64
CA GLU A 154 38.34 2.60 53.16
C GLU A 154 38.33 2.61 54.70
N TYR A 155 37.60 1.68 55.33
CA TYR A 155 37.61 1.46 56.78
C TYR A 155 38.97 0.95 57.28
N ILE A 156 39.61 0.01 56.56
CA ILE A 156 40.97 -0.45 56.86
C ILE A 156 41.99 0.68 56.71
N ALA A 157 41.93 1.48 55.65
CA ALA A 157 42.82 2.64 55.47
C ALA A 157 42.61 3.70 56.57
N GLY A 158 41.38 3.86 57.07
CA GLY A 158 41.06 4.71 58.22
C GLY A 158 41.65 4.19 59.53
N LEU A 159 41.58 2.87 59.77
CA LEU A 159 42.18 2.23 60.94
C LEU A 159 43.72 2.24 60.88
N GLU A 160 44.32 2.00 59.72
CA GLU A 160 45.78 2.07 59.50
C GLU A 160 46.31 3.48 59.76
N ASN A 161 45.63 4.52 59.27
CA ASN A 161 46.00 5.92 59.56
C ASN A 161 45.87 6.26 61.05
N LYS A 162 44.84 5.75 61.72
CA LYS A 162 44.61 6.02 63.15
C LYS A 162 45.60 5.29 64.05
N ILE A 163 46.00 4.07 63.68
CA ILE A 163 47.09 3.32 64.30
C ILE A 163 48.43 4.05 64.08
N ALA A 164 48.72 4.51 62.87
CA ALA A 164 49.95 5.24 62.56
C ALA A 164 50.05 6.59 63.30
N ASP A 165 48.94 7.32 63.47
CA ASP A 165 48.91 8.59 64.20
C ASP A 165 49.06 8.40 65.72
N MET A 166 48.49 7.33 66.28
CA MET A 166 48.67 6.94 67.68
C MET A 166 50.08 6.40 67.97
N GLU A 167 50.66 5.61 67.06
CA GLU A 167 52.06 5.15 67.15
C GLU A 167 53.04 6.33 67.07
N ARG A 168 52.72 7.37 66.28
CA ARG A 168 53.49 8.62 66.20
C ARG A 168 53.40 9.43 67.50
N GLN A 169 52.22 9.53 68.09
CA GLN A 169 52.01 10.18 69.40
C GLN A 169 52.70 9.42 70.56
N LEU A 170 52.77 8.09 70.47
CA LEU A 170 53.54 7.24 71.39
C LEU A 170 55.06 7.41 71.20
N ALA A 171 55.53 7.60 69.96
CA ALA A 171 56.94 7.86 69.65
C ALA A 171 57.41 9.26 70.10
N GLU A 172 56.53 10.26 70.11
CA GLU A 172 56.82 11.63 70.58
C GLU A 172 56.90 11.76 72.12
N ALA A 173 56.50 10.74 72.89
CA ALA A 173 56.55 10.72 74.35
C ALA A 173 57.94 10.37 74.95
N ASN A 174 58.95 10.15 74.11
CA ASN A 174 60.37 9.96 74.45
C ASN A 174 60.64 8.99 75.61
N ILE A 175 60.29 7.73 75.42
CA ILE A 175 60.81 6.61 76.22
C ILE A 175 61.56 5.66 75.28
N ASN A 176 62.86 5.53 75.54
CA ASN A 176 63.94 4.76 74.89
C ASN A 176 63.68 3.89 73.63
N SER A 177 64.49 4.18 72.62
CA SER A 177 64.51 3.73 71.23
C SER A 177 65.38 2.49 70.94
N ALA A 178 64.98 1.29 71.37
CA ALA A 178 65.76 0.08 71.03
C ALA A 178 64.95 -1.10 70.44
N GLU A 179 63.63 -1.16 70.62
CA GLU A 179 62.81 -2.28 70.10
C GLU A 179 62.06 -1.97 68.79
N LEU A 180 62.00 -0.68 68.39
CA LEU A 180 61.25 -0.23 67.21
C LEU A 180 61.94 -0.54 65.86
N ASP A 181 63.27 -0.72 65.86
CA ASP A 181 64.05 -0.94 64.63
C ASP A 181 64.04 -2.40 64.14
N SER A 182 63.63 -3.37 64.97
CA SER A 182 63.52 -4.78 64.52
C SER A 182 62.22 -5.08 63.76
N LEU A 183 61.14 -4.35 64.03
CA LEU A 183 59.83 -4.55 63.38
C LEU A 183 59.70 -3.87 62.00
N LYS A 184 60.54 -2.87 61.70
CA LYS A 184 60.54 -2.18 60.39
C LYS A 184 61.10 -3.04 59.24
N VAL A 185 61.93 -4.03 59.54
CA VAL A 185 62.57 -4.88 58.52
C VAL A 185 61.64 -6.03 58.07
N GLU A 186 60.66 -6.43 58.88
CA GLU A 186 59.76 -7.56 58.58
C GLU A 186 58.50 -7.13 57.77
N GLY A 187 58.17 -5.84 57.74
CA GLY A 187 57.02 -5.29 56.98
C GLY A 187 57.28 -5.02 55.49
N MET A 188 58.54 -4.95 55.04
CA MET A 188 58.85 -4.63 53.63
C MET A 188 58.71 -5.81 52.66
N SER A 189 58.62 -7.06 53.16
CA SER A 189 58.52 -8.26 52.30
C SER A 189 57.08 -8.60 51.85
N LEU A 190 56.04 -8.05 52.50
CA LEU A 190 54.64 -8.33 52.18
C LEU A 190 53.98 -7.26 51.28
N HIS A 191 54.65 -6.12 51.07
CA HIS A 191 54.12 -5.02 50.25
C HIS A 191 54.33 -5.21 48.74
N GLU A 192 55.36 -5.96 48.32
CA GLU A 192 55.60 -6.26 46.90
C GLU A 192 54.65 -7.33 46.33
N GLU A 193 54.19 -8.30 47.14
CA GLU A 193 53.20 -9.31 46.72
C GLU A 193 51.79 -8.73 46.53
N ALA A 194 51.42 -7.69 47.30
CA ALA A 194 50.14 -6.99 47.17
C ALA A 194 50.07 -6.07 45.93
N ALA A 195 51.20 -5.58 45.43
CA ALA A 195 51.26 -4.74 44.24
C ALA A 195 51.01 -5.52 42.93
N ALA A 196 51.47 -6.78 42.86
CA ALA A 196 51.27 -7.64 41.68
C ALA A 196 49.79 -8.07 41.47
N LEU A 197 49.00 -8.14 42.55
CA LEU A 197 47.57 -8.50 42.49
C LEU A 197 46.64 -7.32 42.15
N ARG A 198 47.07 -6.06 42.35
CA ARG A 198 46.29 -4.85 42.03
C ARG A 198 46.19 -4.57 40.52
N ILE A 199 47.20 -4.94 39.72
CA ILE A 199 47.20 -4.73 38.25
C ILE A 199 46.17 -5.64 37.55
N LYS A 200 45.86 -6.82 38.10
CA LYS A 200 44.85 -7.73 37.52
C LYS A 200 43.39 -7.31 37.80
N LEU A 201 43.15 -6.40 38.74
CA LEU A 201 41.80 -5.96 39.15
C LEU A 201 41.34 -4.64 38.49
N ALA A 202 42.24 -3.90 37.84
CA ALA A 202 41.93 -2.64 37.14
C ALA A 202 41.31 -2.83 35.73
N GLY A 203 41.04 -4.07 35.31
CA GLY A 203 40.50 -4.36 33.97
C GLY A 203 39.01 -4.69 33.96
N ARG A 204 38.12 -3.72 34.27
CA ARG A 204 36.74 -3.58 33.70
C ARG A 204 35.99 -2.38 34.32
N SER A 205 35.97 -1.31 33.52
CA SER A 205 35.13 -0.09 33.43
C SER A 205 33.61 -0.29 33.61
N ASP A 206 32.71 0.70 33.79
CA ASP A 206 32.70 2.15 34.12
C ASP A 206 31.20 2.59 34.30
N ASN A 207 30.98 3.72 34.99
CA ASN A 207 29.82 4.66 34.94
C ASN A 207 28.42 4.15 35.37
N THR A 208 27.64 4.81 36.24
CA THR A 208 27.23 6.23 36.28
C THR A 208 26.64 6.62 37.66
N LEU A 209 26.54 7.94 37.91
CA LEU A 209 25.72 8.68 38.91
C LEU A 209 26.41 9.20 40.18
N LEU A 210 27.24 10.22 39.95
CA LEU A 210 27.33 11.41 40.79
C LEU A 210 26.09 12.31 40.55
N SER A 211 25.33 12.60 41.60
CA SER A 211 24.86 13.95 41.99
C SER A 211 23.65 13.86 42.91
N LEU A 212 23.81 14.33 44.15
CA LEU A 212 23.00 15.36 44.80
C LEU A 212 23.27 15.30 46.31
N ALA A 213 24.00 16.29 46.79
CA ALA A 213 24.30 16.54 48.19
C ALA A 213 23.16 17.32 48.87
N GLY A 214 22.94 17.10 50.15
CA GLY A 214 22.14 17.98 51.00
C GLY A 214 21.80 17.29 52.32
N GLY A 215 22.37 17.77 53.42
CA GLY A 215 22.21 17.20 54.74
C GLY A 215 20.76 17.24 55.23
N ASP A 216 20.29 16.09 55.69
CA ASP A 216 19.22 15.92 56.67
C ASP A 216 19.68 14.75 57.54
N THR A 217 19.47 14.86 58.86
CA THR A 217 19.80 13.87 59.88
C THR A 217 19.46 12.44 59.42
N ASP A 218 20.36 11.48 59.61
CA ASP A 218 20.27 10.09 59.11
C ASP A 218 18.89 9.42 59.29
N ASP A 219 18.14 9.82 60.33
CA ASP A 219 16.79 9.31 60.61
C ASP A 219 15.72 9.77 59.60
N GLN A 220 15.80 11.00 59.07
CA GLN A 220 14.91 11.49 58.01
C GLN A 220 15.28 10.92 56.63
N SER A 221 16.56 10.64 56.41
CA SER A 221 17.03 9.95 55.21
C SER A 221 16.53 8.51 55.17
N LEU A 222 16.62 7.79 56.30
CA LEU A 222 16.04 6.46 56.45
C LEU A 222 14.51 6.47 56.33
N HIS A 223 13.81 7.43 56.95
CA HIS A 223 12.35 7.55 56.80
C HIS A 223 11.93 7.82 55.34
N ARG A 224 12.63 8.70 54.61
CA ARG A 224 12.37 8.93 53.17
C ARG A 224 12.69 7.69 52.33
N GLN A 225 13.73 6.94 52.67
CA GLN A 225 14.05 5.66 52.00
C GLN A 225 12.98 4.60 52.29
N VAL A 226 12.49 4.51 53.52
CA VAL A 226 11.39 3.61 53.91
C VAL A 226 10.10 4.02 53.22
N GLU A 227 9.74 5.31 53.14
CA GLU A 227 8.57 5.78 52.39
C GLU A 227 8.70 5.50 50.88
N THR A 228 9.88 5.71 50.31
CA THR A 228 10.15 5.41 48.90
C THR A 228 10.04 3.92 48.62
N LEU A 229 10.63 3.07 49.46
CA LEU A 229 10.55 1.62 49.35
C LEU A 229 9.14 1.10 49.64
N GLN A 230 8.39 1.71 50.55
CA GLN A 230 6.97 1.40 50.79
C GLN A 230 6.10 1.77 49.60
N SER A 231 6.36 2.89 48.94
CA SER A 231 5.68 3.27 47.70
C SER A 231 6.01 2.31 46.54
N MET A 232 7.29 1.92 46.42
CA MET A 232 7.73 0.90 45.45
C MET A 232 7.15 -0.48 45.76
N LEU A 233 7.05 -0.86 47.03
CA LEU A 233 6.42 -2.10 47.50
C LEU A 233 4.92 -2.06 47.25
N ALA A 234 4.22 -0.96 47.55
CA ALA A 234 2.79 -0.82 47.27
C ALA A 234 2.50 -0.95 45.77
N ARG A 235 3.36 -0.38 44.91
CA ARG A 235 3.26 -0.55 43.46
C ARG A 235 3.55 -2.00 43.03
N ALA A 236 4.57 -2.64 43.59
CA ALA A 236 4.91 -4.03 43.31
C ALA A 236 3.82 -5.01 43.82
N MET A 237 3.18 -4.71 44.95
CA MET A 237 2.03 -5.44 45.49
C MET A 237 0.78 -5.25 44.63
N ALA A 238 0.52 -4.03 44.15
CA ALA A 238 -0.56 -3.79 43.18
C ALA A 238 -0.32 -4.57 41.86
N GLU A 239 0.93 -4.68 41.40
CA GLU A 239 1.30 -5.53 40.27
C GLU A 239 1.15 -7.03 40.57
N LYS A 240 1.49 -7.48 41.79
CA LYS A 240 1.27 -8.86 42.29
C LYS A 240 -0.23 -9.22 42.39
N ASP A 241 -1.07 -8.29 42.83
CA ASP A 241 -2.53 -8.47 42.88
C ASP A 241 -3.13 -8.50 41.47
N ALA A 242 -2.63 -7.65 40.56
CA ALA A 242 -3.00 -7.70 39.15
C ALA A 242 -2.60 -9.04 38.50
N LEU A 243 -1.41 -9.56 38.81
CA LEU A 243 -0.93 -10.88 38.40
C LEU A 243 -1.82 -12.02 38.93
N THR A 244 -2.28 -11.91 40.18
CA THR A 244 -3.17 -12.91 40.80
C THR A 244 -4.55 -12.90 40.14
N ARG A 245 -5.06 -11.71 39.77
CA ARG A 245 -6.29 -11.58 38.97
C ARG A 245 -6.15 -12.21 37.59
N VAL A 246 -5.08 -11.90 36.86
CA VAL A 246 -4.79 -12.49 35.54
C VAL A 246 -4.62 -14.02 35.65
N HIS A 247 -4.00 -14.52 36.72
CA HIS A 247 -3.91 -15.95 36.98
C HIS A 247 -5.29 -16.58 37.22
N SER A 248 -6.16 -15.94 38.02
CA SER A 248 -7.54 -16.42 38.23
C SER A 248 -8.38 -16.39 36.95
N GLU A 249 -8.21 -15.37 36.11
CA GLU A 249 -8.86 -15.27 34.79
C GLU A 249 -8.39 -16.39 33.87
N ASN A 250 -7.09 -16.76 33.90
CA ASN A 250 -6.58 -17.89 33.12
C ASN A 250 -7.10 -19.24 33.61
N VAL A 251 -7.31 -19.42 34.92
CA VAL A 251 -7.95 -20.63 35.45
C VAL A 251 -9.39 -20.73 34.93
N GLN A 252 -10.14 -19.63 34.97
CA GLN A 252 -11.52 -19.59 34.44
C GLN A 252 -11.57 -19.82 32.92
N LEU A 253 -10.62 -19.25 32.16
CA LEU A 253 -10.53 -19.49 30.71
C LEU A 253 -10.21 -20.96 30.40
N ARG A 254 -9.35 -21.61 31.18
CA ARG A 254 -9.05 -23.05 31.04
C ARG A 254 -10.28 -23.91 31.33
N GLU A 255 -11.02 -23.62 32.40
CA GLU A 255 -12.29 -24.31 32.71
C GLU A 255 -13.34 -24.11 31.60
N GLN A 256 -13.43 -22.91 31.02
CA GLN A 256 -14.33 -22.63 29.90
C GLN A 256 -13.93 -23.38 28.62
N VAL A 257 -12.63 -23.46 28.32
CA VAL A 257 -12.13 -24.25 27.19
C VAL A 257 -12.45 -25.73 27.41
N GLU A 258 -12.22 -26.27 28.60
CA GLU A 258 -12.50 -27.68 28.93
C GLU A 258 -14.01 -27.99 28.81
N LEU A 259 -14.88 -27.09 29.27
CA LEU A 259 -16.34 -27.24 29.17
C LEU A 259 -16.84 -27.13 27.72
N LEU A 260 -16.21 -26.28 26.89
CA LEU A 260 -16.54 -26.20 25.46
C LEU A 260 -16.02 -27.43 24.69
N GLU A 261 -14.84 -27.95 25.03
CA GLU A 261 -14.33 -29.20 24.48
C GLU A 261 -15.20 -30.41 24.87
N GLU A 262 -15.76 -30.42 26.09
CA GLU A 262 -16.77 -31.41 26.50
C GLU A 262 -18.05 -31.30 25.67
N ARG A 263 -18.57 -30.09 25.46
CA ARG A 263 -19.74 -29.86 24.58
C ARG A 263 -19.50 -30.25 23.12
N ILE A 264 -18.27 -30.08 22.62
CA ILE A 264 -17.89 -30.55 21.29
C ILE A 264 -17.93 -32.08 21.23
N ARG A 265 -17.45 -32.78 22.26
CA ARG A 265 -17.54 -34.25 22.35
C ARG A 265 -18.99 -34.75 22.41
N GLU A 266 -19.85 -34.05 23.15
CA GLU A 266 -21.29 -34.35 23.20
C GLU A 266 -21.95 -34.13 21.84
N SER A 267 -21.64 -33.02 21.16
CA SER A 267 -22.11 -32.73 19.81
C SER A 267 -21.63 -33.78 18.79
N ASP A 268 -20.39 -34.27 18.92
CA ASP A 268 -19.87 -35.35 18.09
C ASP A 268 -20.61 -36.68 18.30
N ALA A 269 -20.95 -36.99 19.56
CA ALA A 269 -21.77 -38.15 19.87
C ALA A 269 -23.19 -38.03 19.31
N GLU A 270 -23.77 -36.83 19.33
CA GLU A 270 -25.09 -36.53 18.77
C GLU A 270 -25.10 -36.63 17.24
N ILE A 271 -24.09 -36.07 16.56
CA ILE A 271 -23.89 -36.21 15.11
C ILE A 271 -23.74 -37.70 14.74
N HIS A 272 -22.95 -38.47 15.50
CA HIS A 272 -22.81 -39.91 15.28
C HIS A 272 -24.11 -40.68 15.47
N ALA A 273 -24.91 -40.34 16.50
CA ALA A 273 -26.21 -40.96 16.71
C ALA A 273 -27.18 -40.66 15.56
N GLN A 274 -27.21 -39.41 15.07
CA GLN A 274 -28.05 -38.99 13.95
C GLN A 274 -27.63 -39.67 12.64
N LEU A 275 -26.32 -39.82 12.40
CA LEU A 275 -25.77 -40.57 11.27
C LEU A 275 -26.15 -42.05 11.32
N GLN A 276 -26.14 -42.68 12.50
CA GLN A 276 -26.57 -44.07 12.66
C GLN A 276 -28.06 -44.24 12.35
N ILE A 277 -28.92 -43.32 12.82
CA ILE A 277 -30.36 -43.33 12.51
C ILE A 277 -30.58 -43.18 11.00
N TYR A 278 -29.91 -42.20 10.37
CA TYR A 278 -30.01 -41.98 8.94
C TYR A 278 -29.51 -43.18 8.12
N THR A 279 -28.39 -43.80 8.53
CA THR A 279 -27.84 -45.00 7.88
C THR A 279 -28.81 -46.17 7.98
N ALA A 280 -29.42 -46.39 9.15
CA ALA A 280 -30.42 -47.44 9.34
C ALA A 280 -31.69 -47.22 8.50
N GLU A 281 -32.14 -45.96 8.34
CA GLU A 281 -33.27 -45.63 7.47
C GLU A 281 -32.96 -45.83 5.98
N VAL A 282 -31.72 -45.51 5.54
CA VAL A 282 -31.25 -45.77 4.18
C VAL A 282 -31.16 -47.27 3.91
N GLU A 283 -30.62 -48.07 4.84
CA GLU A 283 -30.56 -49.53 4.73
C GLU A 283 -31.95 -50.17 4.66
N ALA A 284 -32.89 -49.71 5.49
CA ALA A 284 -34.29 -50.17 5.46
C ALA A 284 -35.00 -49.82 4.15
N PHE A 285 -34.67 -48.66 3.56
CA PHE A 285 -35.17 -48.26 2.25
C PHE A 285 -34.56 -49.11 1.13
N GLN A 286 -33.25 -49.36 1.15
CA GLN A 286 -32.57 -50.21 0.20
C GLN A 286 -33.19 -51.62 0.19
N ALA A 287 -33.44 -52.19 1.37
CA ALA A 287 -34.12 -53.47 1.53
C ALA A 287 -35.54 -53.46 0.93
N SER A 288 -36.31 -52.38 1.16
CA SER A 288 -37.66 -52.23 0.58
C SER A 288 -37.63 -52.09 -0.95
N LEU A 289 -36.58 -51.45 -1.48
CA LEU A 289 -36.38 -51.24 -2.92
C LEU A 289 -35.97 -52.55 -3.61
N ASP A 290 -35.15 -53.36 -2.96
CA ASP A 290 -34.74 -54.67 -3.45
C ASP A 290 -35.90 -55.69 -3.41
N ASP A 291 -36.77 -55.61 -2.39
CA ASP A 291 -38.03 -56.35 -2.34
C ASP A 291 -38.96 -55.97 -3.51
N LEU A 292 -39.07 -54.67 -3.82
CA LEU A 292 -39.83 -54.15 -4.97
C LEU A 292 -39.25 -54.58 -6.33
N LYS A 293 -37.92 -54.72 -6.44
CA LYS A 293 -37.24 -55.22 -7.65
C LYS A 293 -37.41 -56.72 -7.83
N SER A 294 -37.41 -57.50 -6.74
CA SER A 294 -37.60 -58.96 -6.80
C SER A 294 -39.03 -59.37 -7.16
N GLY A 295 -40.02 -58.50 -6.92
CA GLY A 295 -41.44 -58.77 -7.17
C GLY A 295 -41.98 -58.45 -8.57
N ASN A 296 -41.20 -57.86 -9.50
CA ASN A 296 -41.69 -57.49 -10.84
C ASN A 296 -40.67 -57.78 -11.95
N GLU A 297 -40.82 -58.94 -12.61
CA GLU A 297 -40.35 -59.12 -13.99
C GLU A 297 -41.24 -58.26 -14.92
N VAL A 298 -40.82 -57.05 -15.28
CA VAL A 298 -41.39 -56.36 -16.44
C VAL A 298 -40.29 -55.72 -17.28
N ASN A 299 -40.26 -56.19 -18.54
CA ASN A 299 -39.42 -55.77 -19.66
C ASN A 299 -39.24 -54.25 -19.79
N VAL A 300 -37.97 -53.89 -19.92
CA VAL A 300 -37.45 -52.56 -20.29
C VAL A 300 -37.94 -52.19 -21.69
N VAL A 301 -38.63 -51.06 -21.80
CA VAL A 301 -38.90 -50.38 -23.09
C VAL A 301 -38.12 -49.06 -23.10
N GLN A 302 -37.38 -48.87 -24.18
CA GLN A 302 -36.48 -47.77 -24.49
C GLN A 302 -37.11 -46.38 -24.34
N VAL A 303 -36.38 -45.45 -23.73
CA VAL A 303 -36.65 -44.00 -23.72
C VAL A 303 -35.57 -43.29 -24.56
N PRO A 304 -35.89 -42.25 -25.37
CA PRO A 304 -34.95 -41.66 -26.33
C PRO A 304 -33.83 -40.83 -25.69
N VAL A 305 -32.71 -40.77 -26.43
CA VAL A 305 -31.47 -40.01 -26.19
C VAL A 305 -31.76 -38.54 -25.83
N GLY A 306 -31.46 -38.14 -24.59
CA GLY A 306 -31.45 -36.73 -24.17
C GLY A 306 -31.16 -36.49 -22.69
N GLU A 307 -31.79 -37.22 -21.78
CA GLU A 307 -31.66 -36.99 -20.34
C GLU A 307 -31.47 -38.33 -19.61
N MET A 308 -30.37 -38.46 -18.87
CA MET A 308 -30.14 -39.64 -18.01
C MET A 308 -31.25 -39.73 -16.94
N PRO A 309 -31.67 -40.94 -16.54
CA PRO A 309 -32.65 -41.13 -15.48
C PRO A 309 -32.21 -40.42 -14.19
N TRP A 310 -33.18 -40.06 -13.34
CA TRP A 310 -32.84 -39.43 -12.05
C TRP A 310 -31.92 -40.31 -11.19
N ASP A 311 -32.04 -41.64 -11.30
CA ASP A 311 -31.16 -42.59 -10.61
C ASP A 311 -29.68 -42.34 -10.93
N PHE A 312 -29.35 -42.03 -12.19
CA PHE A 312 -27.99 -41.65 -12.60
C PHE A 312 -27.52 -40.37 -11.90
N TRP A 313 -28.34 -39.31 -11.92
CA TRP A 313 -27.98 -38.02 -11.30
C TRP A 313 -27.89 -38.12 -9.78
N SER A 314 -28.73 -38.97 -9.17
CA SER A 314 -28.65 -39.25 -7.74
C SER A 314 -27.39 -40.03 -7.37
N GLY A 315 -26.95 -40.98 -8.19
CA GLY A 315 -25.68 -41.68 -8.02
C GLY A 315 -24.47 -40.76 -8.18
N LEU A 316 -24.53 -39.84 -9.16
CA LEU A 316 -23.51 -38.83 -9.37
C LEU A 316 -23.41 -37.82 -8.21
N LEU A 317 -24.55 -37.38 -7.65
CA LEU A 317 -24.58 -36.55 -6.44
C LEU A 317 -23.92 -37.28 -5.26
N LEU A 318 -24.26 -38.56 -5.04
CA LEU A 318 -23.63 -39.37 -4.00
C LEU A 318 -22.11 -39.54 -4.23
N ARG A 319 -21.68 -39.63 -5.49
CA ARG A 319 -20.26 -39.71 -5.83
C ARG A 319 -19.52 -38.41 -5.51
N ILE A 320 -20.11 -37.26 -5.82
CA ILE A 320 -19.55 -35.94 -5.47
C ILE A 320 -19.48 -35.79 -3.96
N ASP A 321 -20.53 -36.19 -3.23
CA ASP A 321 -20.58 -36.16 -1.77
C ASP A 321 -19.50 -37.07 -1.16
N ALA A 322 -19.29 -38.25 -1.71
CA ALA A 322 -18.25 -39.17 -1.26
C ALA A 322 -16.83 -38.62 -1.49
N LEU A 323 -16.58 -37.95 -2.62
CA LEU A 323 -15.29 -37.30 -2.90
C LEU A 323 -15.03 -36.10 -1.99
N MET A 324 -16.08 -35.34 -1.64
CA MET A 324 -15.99 -34.26 -0.66
C MET A 324 -15.70 -34.79 0.75
N LEU A 325 -16.37 -35.88 1.16
CA LEU A 325 -16.14 -36.53 2.45
C LEU A 325 -14.77 -37.21 2.55
N GLY A 326 -14.17 -37.57 1.41
CA GLY A 326 -12.83 -38.15 1.31
C GLY A 326 -11.69 -37.12 1.17
N ASP A 327 -11.94 -35.83 1.41
CA ASP A 327 -10.99 -34.73 1.27
C ASP A 327 -10.37 -34.57 -0.15
N LEU A 328 -10.98 -35.16 -1.18
CA LEU A 328 -10.53 -35.04 -2.58
C LEU A 328 -11.16 -33.84 -3.31
N LEU A 329 -12.26 -33.30 -2.79
CA LEU A 329 -12.90 -32.07 -3.23
C LEU A 329 -13.13 -31.15 -2.03
N ASN A 330 -12.87 -29.85 -2.17
CA ASN A 330 -13.27 -28.89 -1.14
C ASN A 330 -14.77 -28.57 -1.24
N GLN A 331 -15.29 -27.89 -0.22
CA GLN A 331 -16.72 -27.63 -0.07
C GLN A 331 -17.30 -26.68 -1.15
N GLU A 332 -16.51 -25.74 -1.67
CA GLU A 332 -16.96 -24.82 -2.72
C GLU A 332 -17.06 -25.55 -4.06
N ASP A 333 -16.03 -26.34 -4.38
CA ASP A 333 -15.95 -27.16 -5.59
C ASP A 333 -17.06 -28.22 -5.64
N ALA A 334 -17.32 -28.89 -4.52
CA ALA A 334 -18.39 -29.87 -4.40
C ALA A 334 -19.78 -29.24 -4.60
N LYS A 335 -20.03 -28.04 -4.05
CA LYS A 335 -21.30 -27.32 -4.25
C LYS A 335 -21.53 -26.94 -5.71
N GLU A 336 -20.48 -26.53 -6.42
CA GLU A 336 -20.58 -26.21 -7.85
C GLU A 336 -20.90 -27.46 -8.69
N LEU A 337 -20.22 -28.57 -8.43
CA LEU A 337 -20.49 -29.87 -9.09
C LEU A 337 -21.90 -30.40 -8.76
N GLN A 338 -22.35 -30.27 -7.51
CA GLN A 338 -23.71 -30.63 -7.10
C GLN A 338 -24.76 -29.79 -7.84
N LEU A 339 -24.53 -28.48 -7.97
CA LEU A 339 -25.41 -27.58 -8.73
C LEU A 339 -25.47 -27.99 -10.21
N MET A 340 -24.32 -28.34 -10.80
CA MET A 340 -24.24 -28.87 -12.17
C MET A 340 -25.01 -30.19 -12.31
N ALA A 341 -24.93 -31.10 -11.34
CA ALA A 341 -25.69 -32.35 -11.33
C ALA A 341 -27.21 -32.09 -11.19
N TRP A 342 -27.61 -31.16 -10.33
CA TRP A 342 -29.00 -30.72 -10.17
C TRP A 342 -29.58 -30.12 -11.46
N GLN A 343 -28.77 -29.36 -12.20
CA GLN A 343 -29.14 -28.74 -13.48
C GLN A 343 -29.03 -29.70 -14.66
N ARG A 344 -28.67 -30.98 -14.41
CA ARG A 344 -28.45 -32.00 -15.44
C ARG A 344 -27.39 -31.58 -16.46
N ASP A 345 -26.31 -30.94 -16.01
CA ASP A 345 -25.24 -30.43 -16.86
C ASP A 345 -24.59 -31.57 -17.67
N LYS A 346 -24.71 -31.46 -19.00
CA LYS A 346 -24.22 -32.45 -19.95
C LYS A 346 -22.71 -32.71 -19.81
N ARG A 347 -21.91 -31.70 -19.49
CA ARG A 347 -20.46 -31.80 -19.38
C ARG A 347 -20.06 -32.62 -18.16
N LEU A 348 -20.72 -32.41 -17.03
CA LEU A 348 -20.50 -33.19 -15.82
C LEU A 348 -20.84 -34.67 -16.04
N ARG A 349 -21.98 -34.94 -16.69
CA ARG A 349 -22.36 -36.29 -17.11
C ARG A 349 -21.29 -36.92 -18.01
N ASP A 350 -20.84 -36.19 -19.03
CA ASP A 350 -19.86 -36.71 -19.99
C ASP A 350 -18.51 -36.96 -19.32
N VAL A 351 -18.07 -36.14 -18.36
CA VAL A 351 -16.86 -36.40 -17.57
C VAL A 351 -17.03 -37.66 -16.73
N TYR A 352 -18.14 -37.78 -15.99
CA TYR A 352 -18.40 -38.92 -15.13
C TYR A 352 -18.49 -40.24 -15.91
N VAL A 353 -19.24 -40.27 -17.02
CA VAL A 353 -19.40 -41.48 -17.85
C VAL A 353 -18.09 -41.90 -18.53
N ASN A 354 -17.28 -40.94 -18.98
CA ASN A 354 -16.03 -41.26 -19.67
C ASN A 354 -14.88 -41.66 -18.72
N HIS A 355 -15.04 -41.44 -17.42
CA HIS A 355 -13.99 -41.70 -16.41
C HIS A 355 -14.56 -42.48 -15.21
N GLU A 356 -15.65 -43.23 -15.41
CA GLU A 356 -16.31 -44.02 -14.35
C GLU A 356 -15.38 -45.10 -13.76
N ASP A 357 -14.43 -45.59 -14.57
CA ASP A 357 -13.44 -46.60 -14.21
C ASP A 357 -12.14 -46.01 -13.59
N GLU A 358 -11.99 -44.68 -13.49
CA GLU A 358 -10.82 -44.06 -12.84
C GLU A 358 -10.92 -44.14 -11.30
N ASN A 359 -9.77 -44.11 -10.63
CA ASN A 359 -9.74 -44.03 -9.17
C ASN A 359 -10.28 -42.69 -8.67
N ASP A 360 -10.65 -42.62 -7.39
CA ASP A 360 -11.28 -41.44 -6.78
C ASP A 360 -10.43 -40.16 -6.96
N GLU A 361 -9.10 -40.25 -6.87
CA GLU A 361 -8.18 -39.14 -7.14
C GLU A 361 -8.21 -38.69 -8.61
N GLY A 362 -8.24 -39.62 -9.57
CA GLY A 362 -8.32 -39.33 -11.00
C GLY A 362 -9.64 -38.66 -11.36
N LEU A 363 -10.76 -39.23 -10.88
CA LEU A 363 -12.09 -38.69 -11.11
C LEU A 363 -12.25 -37.30 -10.47
N ALA A 364 -11.76 -37.11 -9.24
CA ALA A 364 -11.72 -35.80 -8.59
C ALA A 364 -10.91 -34.79 -9.44
N GLY A 365 -9.73 -35.19 -9.95
CA GLY A 365 -8.94 -34.37 -10.87
C GLY A 365 -9.71 -33.94 -12.13
N LYS A 366 -10.51 -34.82 -12.73
CA LYS A 366 -11.33 -34.50 -13.90
C LYS A 366 -12.52 -33.59 -13.58
N PHE A 367 -13.14 -33.76 -12.42
CA PHE A 367 -14.17 -32.84 -11.93
C PHE A 367 -13.58 -31.47 -11.63
N MET A 368 -12.38 -31.42 -11.06
CA MET A 368 -11.63 -30.17 -10.88
C MET A 368 -11.31 -29.50 -12.21
N ASP A 369 -10.88 -30.22 -13.25
CA ASP A 369 -10.66 -29.67 -14.59
C ASP A 369 -11.95 -29.05 -15.21
N LEU A 370 -13.12 -29.52 -14.80
CA LEU A 370 -14.42 -29.07 -15.30
C LEU A 370 -14.89 -27.75 -14.66
N ILE A 371 -14.68 -27.59 -13.36
CA ILE A 371 -15.09 -26.42 -12.56
C ILE A 371 -13.97 -25.40 -12.37
N GLN A 372 -12.70 -25.81 -12.55
CA GLN A 372 -11.60 -24.87 -12.64
C GLN A 372 -11.99 -23.83 -13.67
N PRO A 373 -11.89 -22.52 -13.35
CA PRO A 373 -12.20 -21.50 -14.30
C PRO A 373 -11.26 -21.74 -15.48
N LYS A 374 -11.83 -22.23 -16.60
CA LYS A 374 -11.17 -22.09 -17.90
C LYS A 374 -10.75 -20.64 -17.91
N ARG A 375 -9.44 -20.39 -17.87
CA ARG A 375 -8.90 -19.04 -18.00
C ARG A 375 -9.74 -18.38 -19.06
N ARG A 376 -10.45 -17.31 -18.68
CA ARG A 376 -11.06 -16.47 -19.68
C ARG A 376 -9.91 -16.19 -20.64
N PRO A 377 -10.04 -16.47 -21.95
CA PRO A 377 -8.92 -16.30 -22.86
C PRO A 377 -8.35 -14.87 -22.77
N GLY A 378 -9.17 -13.90 -22.34
CA GLY A 378 -8.75 -12.57 -21.93
C GLY A 378 -8.66 -12.31 -20.42
N ILE A 379 -7.65 -11.50 -20.07
CA ILE A 379 -7.42 -10.80 -18.79
C ILE A 379 -8.63 -9.95 -18.37
N TYR A 380 -8.95 -9.92 -17.08
CA TYR A 380 -9.88 -8.98 -16.46
C TYR A 380 -9.15 -7.71 -15.99
N VAL A 381 -9.42 -6.58 -16.65
CA VAL A 381 -8.80 -5.27 -16.42
C VAL A 381 -9.83 -4.30 -15.86
N ILE A 382 -9.52 -3.66 -14.73
CA ILE A 382 -10.26 -2.51 -14.22
C ILE A 382 -9.39 -1.27 -14.34
N HIS A 383 -9.85 -0.30 -15.10
CA HIS A 383 -9.26 1.02 -15.16
C HIS A 383 -9.85 1.93 -14.07
N ILE A 384 -9.00 2.67 -13.36
CA ILE A 384 -9.42 3.71 -12.42
C ILE A 384 -8.82 5.04 -12.89
N ALA A 385 -9.68 5.98 -13.24
CA ALA A 385 -9.27 7.25 -13.83
C ALA A 385 -10.18 8.41 -13.39
N ALA A 386 -9.74 9.63 -13.63
CA ALA A 386 -10.54 10.83 -13.43
C ALA A 386 -11.29 11.28 -14.71
N GLU A 387 -10.88 10.80 -15.89
CA GLU A 387 -11.51 11.13 -17.18
C GLU A 387 -11.78 9.87 -17.99
N MET A 388 -12.80 9.93 -18.85
CA MET A 388 -13.09 8.99 -19.92
C MET A 388 -13.86 9.73 -21.02
N ALA A 389 -13.42 9.63 -22.27
CA ALA A 389 -14.14 10.24 -23.39
C ALA A 389 -15.37 9.39 -23.80
N PRO A 390 -16.49 10.00 -24.21
CA PRO A 390 -16.78 11.45 -24.18
C PRO A 390 -17.36 11.94 -22.83
N VAL A 391 -17.71 11.02 -21.91
CA VAL A 391 -18.54 11.33 -20.73
C VAL A 391 -17.91 12.35 -19.77
N ALA A 392 -16.60 12.27 -19.51
CA ALA A 392 -15.88 13.14 -18.60
C ALA A 392 -14.48 13.41 -19.19
N LYS A 393 -14.33 14.50 -19.96
CA LYS A 393 -13.12 14.78 -20.73
C LYS A 393 -12.67 16.23 -20.55
N VAL A 394 -11.39 16.41 -20.28
CA VAL A 394 -10.67 17.70 -20.27
C VAL A 394 -9.55 17.70 -21.31
N GLY A 395 -8.83 16.59 -21.45
CA GLY A 395 -7.70 16.45 -22.35
C GLY A 395 -7.58 15.06 -22.97
N GLY A 396 -6.36 14.72 -23.38
CA GLY A 396 -6.08 13.43 -24.04
C GLY A 396 -6.17 12.22 -23.11
N LEU A 397 -6.18 12.38 -21.78
CA LEU A 397 -6.31 11.26 -20.84
C LEU A 397 -7.62 10.49 -21.07
N GLY A 398 -8.73 11.22 -21.21
CA GLY A 398 -10.04 10.62 -21.48
C GLY A 398 -10.06 9.84 -22.80
N ASP A 399 -9.41 10.34 -23.84
CA ASP A 399 -9.30 9.67 -25.15
C ASP A 399 -8.48 8.37 -25.03
N VAL A 400 -7.39 8.40 -24.27
CA VAL A 400 -6.57 7.22 -24.01
C VAL A 400 -7.35 6.15 -23.26
N LEU A 401 -8.11 6.54 -22.22
CA LEU A 401 -8.88 5.57 -21.44
C LEU A 401 -9.85 4.81 -22.33
N THR A 402 -10.65 5.54 -23.12
CA THR A 402 -11.65 4.95 -24.00
C THR A 402 -11.01 4.12 -25.11
N GLY A 403 -10.03 4.67 -25.82
CA GLY A 403 -9.38 3.98 -26.93
C GLY A 403 -8.66 2.69 -26.52
N LEU A 404 -7.87 2.74 -25.44
CA LEU A 404 -7.20 1.55 -24.91
C LEU A 404 -8.22 0.52 -24.41
N SER A 405 -9.24 0.95 -23.67
CA SER A 405 -10.25 0.05 -23.11
C SER A 405 -11.05 -0.67 -24.19
N ARG A 406 -11.47 0.05 -25.24
CA ARG A 406 -12.15 -0.53 -26.41
C ARG A 406 -11.28 -1.55 -27.13
N SER A 407 -10.02 -1.20 -27.37
CA SER A 407 -9.08 -2.12 -28.03
C SER A 407 -8.86 -3.40 -27.21
N LEU A 408 -8.67 -3.28 -25.90
CA LEU A 408 -8.58 -4.42 -24.99
C LEU A 408 -9.87 -5.28 -25.05
N GLN A 409 -11.05 -4.66 -25.04
CA GLN A 409 -12.33 -5.38 -25.16
C GLN A 409 -12.45 -6.12 -26.51
N ARG A 410 -12.07 -5.48 -27.62
CA ARG A 410 -12.04 -6.12 -28.97
C ARG A 410 -11.10 -7.31 -29.02
N LYS A 411 -9.98 -7.27 -28.27
CA LYS A 411 -9.03 -8.37 -28.11
C LYS A 411 -9.51 -9.48 -27.15
N GLY A 412 -10.74 -9.39 -26.64
CA GLY A 412 -11.39 -10.43 -25.84
C GLY A 412 -11.16 -10.33 -24.32
N HIS A 413 -10.62 -9.20 -23.84
CA HIS A 413 -10.46 -8.92 -22.41
C HIS A 413 -11.77 -8.44 -21.79
N LEU A 414 -12.00 -8.78 -20.50
CA LEU A 414 -13.06 -8.12 -19.74
C LEU A 414 -12.49 -6.79 -19.26
N VAL A 415 -13.08 -5.68 -19.70
CA VAL A 415 -12.62 -4.34 -19.37
C VAL A 415 -13.75 -3.58 -18.69
N GLU A 416 -13.46 -2.99 -17.54
CA GLU A 416 -14.35 -2.10 -16.81
C GLU A 416 -13.62 -0.81 -16.45
N ALA A 417 -14.35 0.30 -16.33
CA ALA A 417 -13.81 1.56 -15.85
C ALA A 417 -14.54 2.04 -14.59
N ILE A 418 -13.81 2.64 -13.66
CA ILE A 418 -14.37 3.31 -12.48
C ILE A 418 -14.00 4.78 -12.56
N LEU A 419 -15.02 5.64 -12.49
CA LEU A 419 -14.89 7.10 -12.56
C LEU A 419 -15.63 7.77 -11.38
N PRO A 420 -15.29 9.01 -11.02
CA PRO A 420 -16.15 9.84 -10.19
C PRO A 420 -17.45 10.18 -10.93
N LYS A 421 -18.58 10.23 -10.22
CA LYS A 421 -19.83 10.78 -10.75
C LYS A 421 -19.81 12.30 -10.64
N TYR A 422 -19.24 12.97 -11.62
CA TYR A 422 -19.24 14.43 -11.69
C TYR A 422 -20.65 14.98 -11.97
N ASP A 423 -20.97 16.13 -11.42
CA ASP A 423 -22.18 16.89 -11.77
C ASP A 423 -22.11 17.48 -13.18
N CYS A 424 -20.90 17.76 -13.69
CA CYS A 424 -20.65 18.33 -15.01
C CYS A 424 -20.30 17.30 -16.12
N MET A 425 -20.46 16.00 -15.88
CA MET A 425 -20.25 14.99 -16.93
C MET A 425 -21.36 15.04 -17.99
N ASP A 426 -21.09 14.56 -19.21
CA ASP A 426 -22.08 14.46 -20.27
C ASP A 426 -22.96 13.21 -20.08
N TYR A 427 -24.05 13.39 -19.32
CA TYR A 427 -25.04 12.33 -19.05
C TYR A 427 -25.71 11.77 -20.32
N SER A 428 -25.75 12.54 -21.42
CA SER A 428 -26.40 12.10 -22.66
C SER A 428 -25.64 10.98 -23.37
N ARG A 429 -24.35 10.82 -23.04
CA ARG A 429 -23.44 9.83 -23.62
C ARG A 429 -23.40 8.52 -22.83
N ILE A 430 -24.23 8.38 -21.79
CA ILE A 430 -24.29 7.19 -20.95
C ILE A 430 -25.56 6.42 -21.26
N VAL A 431 -25.40 5.20 -21.78
CA VAL A 431 -26.52 4.29 -22.03
C VAL A 431 -26.83 3.49 -20.76
N ASN A 432 -28.12 3.36 -20.44
CA ASN A 432 -28.63 2.57 -19.30
C ASN A 432 -28.04 2.97 -17.94
N LEU A 433 -27.83 4.26 -17.69
CA LEU A 433 -27.38 4.77 -16.40
C LEU A 433 -28.40 4.42 -15.30
N LYS A 434 -27.96 3.65 -14.29
CA LYS A 434 -28.79 3.28 -13.13
C LYS A 434 -27.96 3.20 -11.86
N GLU A 435 -28.57 3.56 -10.74
CA GLU A 435 -28.03 3.33 -9.41
C GLU A 435 -28.07 1.82 -9.10
N LEU A 436 -26.97 1.30 -8.56
CA LEU A 436 -26.91 -0.06 -8.05
C LEU A 436 -27.48 -0.08 -6.63
N ASP A 437 -28.26 -1.12 -6.33
CA ASP A 437 -28.71 -1.42 -4.97
C ASP A 437 -27.58 -2.03 -4.16
N LEU A 438 -26.56 -1.22 -3.89
CA LEU A 438 -25.34 -1.56 -3.17
C LEU A 438 -25.03 -0.45 -2.16
N GLU A 439 -25.09 -0.78 -0.87
CA GLU A 439 -24.67 0.14 0.19
C GLU A 439 -23.14 0.15 0.32
N LEU A 440 -22.48 0.97 -0.51
CA LEU A 440 -21.03 1.13 -0.48
C LEU A 440 -20.58 2.08 0.65
N HIS A 441 -19.74 1.59 1.55
CA HIS A 441 -19.17 2.39 2.64
C HIS A 441 -17.65 2.55 2.47
N SER A 442 -17.14 3.76 2.72
CA SER A 442 -15.71 4.05 2.66
C SER A 442 -15.24 4.88 3.86
N THR A 443 -14.09 4.52 4.44
CA THR A 443 -13.49 5.32 5.52
C THR A 443 -12.71 6.51 4.98
N PHE A 444 -13.00 7.71 5.49
CA PHE A 444 -12.24 8.92 5.22
C PHE A 444 -12.18 9.84 6.44
N ASP A 445 -11.01 10.38 6.76
CA ASP A 445 -10.72 11.13 8.01
C ASP A 445 -11.17 10.37 9.28
N GLY A 446 -10.97 9.04 9.29
CA GLY A 446 -11.37 8.17 10.41
C GLY A 446 -12.88 7.96 10.56
N GLN A 447 -13.71 8.46 9.63
CA GLN A 447 -15.16 8.32 9.65
C GLN A 447 -15.63 7.48 8.48
N ILE A 448 -16.72 6.74 8.66
CA ILE A 448 -17.36 5.96 7.59
C ILE A 448 -18.34 6.85 6.84
N HIS A 449 -18.22 6.90 5.52
CA HIS A 449 -19.11 7.66 4.64
C HIS A 449 -19.80 6.72 3.66
N LYS A 450 -21.07 7.00 3.37
CA LYS A 450 -21.85 6.29 2.35
C LYS A 450 -21.49 6.79 0.95
N ASN A 451 -21.59 5.90 -0.03
CA ASN A 451 -21.41 6.18 -1.44
C ASN A 451 -22.53 5.50 -2.23
N LYS A 452 -23.02 6.17 -3.26
CA LYS A 452 -23.85 5.53 -4.28
C LYS A 452 -22.97 5.09 -5.43
N VAL A 453 -23.25 3.91 -5.98
CA VAL A 453 -22.58 3.41 -7.17
C VAL A 453 -23.59 3.40 -8.30
N TRP A 454 -23.24 4.04 -9.39
CA TRP A 454 -24.03 4.01 -10.62
C TRP A 454 -23.31 3.16 -11.64
N CYS A 455 -24.05 2.45 -12.49
CA CYS A 455 -23.50 1.73 -13.63
C CYS A 455 -24.14 2.23 -14.92
N GLY A 456 -23.36 2.23 -16.00
CA GLY A 456 -23.82 2.57 -17.33
C GLY A 456 -22.86 2.04 -18.39
N ILE A 457 -23.20 2.25 -19.65
CA ILE A 457 -22.36 1.88 -20.79
C ILE A 457 -21.94 3.17 -21.50
N VAL A 458 -20.63 3.33 -21.71
CA VAL A 458 -20.03 4.45 -22.45
C VAL A 458 -19.19 3.88 -23.56
N GLU A 459 -19.49 4.18 -24.83
CA GLU A 459 -18.77 3.66 -26.00
C GLU A 459 -18.59 2.12 -25.98
N GLY A 460 -19.62 1.39 -25.56
CA GLY A 460 -19.60 -0.09 -25.47
C GLY A 460 -18.91 -0.66 -24.22
N LEU A 461 -18.34 0.19 -23.37
CA LEU A 461 -17.62 -0.21 -22.16
C LEU A 461 -18.51 -0.09 -20.91
N PRO A 462 -18.50 -1.08 -20.00
CA PRO A 462 -19.15 -0.96 -18.70
C PRO A 462 -18.37 0.02 -17.80
N VAL A 463 -19.07 1.04 -17.31
CA VAL A 463 -18.51 2.08 -16.45
C VAL A 463 -19.28 2.17 -15.15
N TYR A 464 -18.55 2.23 -14.04
CA TYR A 464 -19.08 2.48 -12.71
C TYR A 464 -18.73 3.90 -12.26
N PHE A 465 -19.75 4.66 -11.84
CA PHE A 465 -19.58 6.03 -11.36
C PHE A 465 -19.82 6.09 -9.86
N ILE A 466 -18.84 6.58 -9.11
CA ILE A 466 -18.91 6.71 -7.66
C ILE A 466 -19.43 8.08 -7.31
N GLU A 467 -20.53 8.13 -6.57
CA GLU A 467 -21.15 9.35 -6.05
C GLU A 467 -20.98 9.39 -4.53
N PRO A 468 -20.01 10.16 -4.02
CA PRO A 468 -19.81 10.34 -2.59
C PRO A 468 -21.01 11.02 -1.95
N LEU A 469 -21.56 10.44 -0.88
CA LEU A 469 -22.49 11.13 0.02
C LEU A 469 -21.76 11.86 1.15
N HIS A 470 -20.54 12.31 0.87
CA HIS A 470 -19.71 13.07 1.80
C HIS A 470 -20.16 14.55 1.87
N PRO A 471 -20.21 15.19 3.06
CA PRO A 471 -20.67 16.58 3.22
C PRO A 471 -19.92 17.62 2.37
N ALA A 472 -18.65 17.36 2.05
CA ALA A 472 -17.81 18.23 1.22
C ALA A 472 -18.18 18.22 -0.28
N LYS A 473 -19.09 17.35 -0.74
CA LYS A 473 -19.58 17.33 -2.12
C LYS A 473 -18.45 17.33 -3.16
N PHE A 474 -17.52 16.38 -3.05
CA PHE A 474 -16.26 16.38 -3.81
C PHE A 474 -16.43 16.44 -5.34
N PHE A 475 -17.49 15.85 -5.89
CA PHE A 475 -17.74 15.82 -7.34
C PHE A 475 -19.00 16.57 -7.76
N TRP A 476 -19.50 17.48 -6.90
CA TRP A 476 -20.62 18.37 -7.20
C TRP A 476 -20.14 19.83 -7.16
N ARG A 477 -19.26 20.17 -8.10
CA ARG A 477 -18.54 21.45 -8.14
C ARG A 477 -18.65 22.17 -9.48
N GLY A 478 -19.29 21.58 -10.49
CA GLY A 478 -19.37 22.08 -11.85
C GLY A 478 -18.06 21.95 -12.63
N GLN A 479 -17.04 21.26 -12.10
CA GLN A 479 -15.71 21.16 -12.70
C GLN A 479 -14.96 19.87 -12.35
N PHE A 480 -14.16 19.40 -13.31
CA PHE A 480 -13.37 18.16 -13.18
C PHE A 480 -12.15 18.34 -12.26
N TYR A 481 -11.39 19.44 -12.44
CA TYR A 481 -10.12 19.73 -11.77
C TYR A 481 -10.03 21.18 -11.28
N SER A 482 -8.91 21.50 -10.62
CA SER A 482 -8.51 22.83 -10.16
C SER A 482 -9.27 23.31 -8.92
N GLU A 483 -9.85 22.41 -8.15
CA GLU A 483 -10.37 22.75 -6.82
C GLU A 483 -9.22 22.82 -5.82
N PRO A 484 -9.26 23.75 -4.84
CA PRO A 484 -8.23 23.84 -3.80
C PRO A 484 -8.03 22.54 -3.01
N ASP A 485 -9.06 21.69 -2.95
CA ASP A 485 -9.08 20.41 -2.25
C ASP A 485 -8.96 19.19 -3.19
N ASP A 486 -8.43 19.34 -4.42
CA ASP A 486 -8.30 18.23 -5.38
C ASP A 486 -7.57 17.01 -4.80
N PHE A 487 -6.54 17.22 -3.99
CA PHE A 487 -5.86 16.11 -3.29
C PHE A 487 -6.84 15.26 -2.48
N ARG A 488 -7.75 15.90 -1.73
CA ARG A 488 -8.77 15.22 -0.92
C ARG A 488 -9.86 14.61 -1.81
N ARG A 489 -10.32 15.32 -2.85
CA ARG A 489 -11.32 14.82 -3.82
C ARG A 489 -10.89 13.47 -4.38
N PHE A 490 -9.67 13.41 -4.91
CA PHE A 490 -9.19 12.24 -5.63
C PHE A 490 -8.70 11.11 -4.72
N THR A 491 -8.11 11.41 -3.56
CA THR A 491 -7.80 10.37 -2.57
C THR A 491 -9.05 9.73 -1.96
N TYR A 492 -10.12 10.51 -1.75
CA TYR A 492 -11.43 9.96 -1.37
C TYR A 492 -11.96 9.01 -2.45
N PHE A 493 -11.96 9.46 -3.71
CA PHE A 493 -12.43 8.65 -4.82
C PHE A 493 -11.67 7.32 -4.94
N CYS A 494 -10.34 7.34 -4.86
CA CYS A 494 -9.54 6.12 -4.93
C CYS A 494 -9.87 5.16 -3.79
N ARG A 495 -10.07 5.68 -2.57
CA ARG A 495 -10.50 4.87 -1.45
C ARG A 495 -11.86 4.23 -1.71
N ALA A 496 -12.85 5.01 -2.14
CA ALA A 496 -14.18 4.50 -2.46
C ALA A 496 -14.17 3.50 -3.64
N ALA A 497 -13.31 3.71 -4.65
CA ALA A 497 -13.14 2.78 -5.78
C ALA A 497 -12.59 1.43 -5.34
N MET A 498 -11.61 1.43 -4.44
CA MET A 498 -11.07 0.19 -3.89
C MET A 498 -12.07 -0.53 -2.97
N GLU A 499 -12.83 0.20 -2.16
CA GLU A 499 -13.97 -0.36 -1.40
C GLU A 499 -14.99 -1.00 -2.34
N PHE A 500 -15.29 -0.36 -3.48
CA PHE A 500 -16.23 -0.91 -4.45
C PHE A 500 -15.72 -2.22 -5.03
N ILE A 501 -14.45 -2.31 -5.43
CA ILE A 501 -13.86 -3.54 -5.96
C ILE A 501 -13.94 -4.66 -4.92
N LEU A 502 -13.57 -4.39 -3.67
CA LEU A 502 -13.62 -5.36 -2.57
C LEU A 502 -15.05 -5.81 -2.26
N GLN A 503 -15.96 -4.88 -1.98
CA GLN A 503 -17.32 -5.17 -1.49
C GLN A 503 -18.23 -5.76 -2.58
N SER A 504 -17.91 -5.54 -3.86
CA SER A 504 -18.60 -6.19 -4.98
C SER A 504 -18.05 -7.58 -5.33
N GLY A 505 -17.04 -8.07 -4.59
CA GLY A 505 -16.42 -9.37 -4.83
C GLY A 505 -15.64 -9.47 -6.15
N LYS A 506 -15.29 -8.33 -6.76
CA LYS A 506 -14.53 -8.31 -8.02
C LYS A 506 -13.10 -8.77 -7.77
N ARG A 507 -12.62 -9.69 -8.62
CA ARG A 507 -11.27 -10.25 -8.60
C ARG A 507 -10.55 -9.92 -9.92
N PRO A 508 -10.15 -8.66 -10.16
CA PRO A 508 -9.44 -8.28 -11.37
C PRO A 508 -8.05 -8.91 -11.42
N ASP A 509 -7.59 -9.22 -12.63
CA ASP A 509 -6.20 -9.60 -12.90
C ASP A 509 -5.31 -8.35 -12.93
N ILE A 510 -5.81 -7.24 -13.49
CA ILE A 510 -5.12 -5.95 -13.58
C ILE A 510 -6.00 -4.84 -13.01
N ILE A 511 -5.44 -4.04 -12.12
CA ILE A 511 -5.97 -2.70 -11.80
C ILE A 511 -5.02 -1.68 -12.43
N HIS A 512 -5.54 -0.87 -13.35
CA HIS A 512 -4.77 0.12 -14.09
C HIS A 512 -5.19 1.53 -13.67
N SER A 513 -4.30 2.24 -12.96
CA SER A 513 -4.51 3.63 -12.56
C SER A 513 -3.81 4.62 -13.50
N HIS A 514 -4.38 5.82 -13.61
CA HIS A 514 -3.95 6.89 -14.51
C HIS A 514 -3.73 8.21 -13.77
N ASP A 515 -2.53 8.78 -13.92
CA ASP A 515 -2.08 10.05 -13.35
C ASP A 515 -2.20 10.19 -11.83
N TRP A 516 -1.74 11.33 -11.31
CA TRP A 516 -1.60 11.58 -9.88
C TRP A 516 -2.93 11.46 -9.11
N GLN A 517 -4.06 11.74 -9.78
CA GLN A 517 -5.39 11.64 -9.20
C GLN A 517 -5.69 10.22 -8.72
N THR A 518 -5.17 9.19 -9.42
CA THR A 518 -5.42 7.79 -9.08
C THR A 518 -4.17 7.02 -8.65
N ALA A 519 -3.01 7.68 -8.60
CA ALA A 519 -1.76 7.08 -8.19
C ALA A 519 -1.78 6.50 -6.76
N VAL A 520 -2.62 7.03 -5.86
CA VAL A 520 -2.78 6.51 -4.49
C VAL A 520 -3.45 5.12 -4.42
N VAL A 521 -4.09 4.66 -5.50
CA VAL A 521 -4.61 3.29 -5.62
C VAL A 521 -3.53 2.27 -5.30
N ALA A 522 -2.28 2.51 -5.73
CA ALA A 522 -1.21 1.54 -5.56
C ALA A 522 -0.80 1.29 -4.10
N PRO A 523 -0.49 2.32 -3.29
CA PRO A 523 -0.25 2.11 -1.86
C PRO A 523 -1.51 1.63 -1.12
N LEU A 524 -2.72 2.11 -1.48
CA LEU A 524 -3.97 1.61 -0.87
C LEU A 524 -4.12 0.10 -1.07
N TYR A 525 -3.89 -0.38 -2.29
CA TYR A 525 -4.01 -1.79 -2.65
C TYR A 525 -3.14 -2.67 -1.74
N TRP A 526 -1.84 -2.37 -1.66
CA TRP A 526 -0.90 -3.18 -0.88
C TRP A 526 -1.09 -3.05 0.63
N ASP A 527 -1.29 -1.83 1.15
CA ASP A 527 -1.27 -1.60 2.59
C ASP A 527 -2.62 -1.93 3.26
N ILE A 528 -3.73 -1.81 2.52
CA ILE A 528 -5.09 -1.97 3.07
C ILE A 528 -5.81 -3.15 2.45
N TYR A 529 -5.87 -3.25 1.12
CA TYR A 529 -6.82 -4.17 0.47
C TYR A 529 -6.31 -5.60 0.30
N VAL A 530 -5.02 -5.80 0.08
CA VAL A 530 -4.41 -7.15 0.07
C VAL A 530 -4.63 -7.87 1.41
N PRO A 531 -4.37 -7.27 2.58
CA PRO A 531 -4.71 -7.88 3.87
C PRO A 531 -6.20 -8.17 4.09
N LEU A 532 -7.10 -7.44 3.41
CA LEU A 532 -8.55 -7.66 3.45
C LEU A 532 -9.03 -8.70 2.43
N GLY A 533 -8.10 -9.36 1.74
CA GLY A 533 -8.38 -10.45 0.82
C GLY A 533 -8.53 -10.05 -0.64
N LEU A 534 -8.27 -8.79 -1.04
CA LEU A 534 -8.21 -8.39 -2.46
C LEU A 534 -6.77 -8.47 -2.98
N ASP A 535 -6.33 -9.68 -3.32
CA ASP A 535 -4.94 -10.04 -3.62
C ASP A 535 -4.73 -10.60 -5.05
N SER A 536 -5.79 -10.62 -5.87
CA SER A 536 -5.75 -11.18 -7.22
C SER A 536 -5.00 -10.33 -8.25
N ALA A 537 -4.90 -9.02 -8.03
CA ALA A 537 -4.54 -8.05 -9.05
C ALA A 537 -3.03 -7.75 -9.10
N ARG A 538 -2.55 -7.46 -10.30
CA ARG A 538 -1.32 -6.68 -10.50
C ARG A 538 -1.67 -5.25 -10.87
N LEU A 539 -0.84 -4.33 -10.39
CA LEU A 539 -1.05 -2.90 -10.58
C LEU A 539 -0.28 -2.39 -11.79
N ALA A 540 -1.00 -1.80 -12.72
CA ALA A 540 -0.43 -0.99 -13.79
C ALA A 540 -0.67 0.49 -13.49
N PHE A 541 0.30 1.34 -13.78
CA PHE A 541 0.17 2.78 -13.59
C PHE A 541 0.69 3.54 -14.81
N THR A 542 -0.18 4.32 -15.45
CA THR A 542 0.22 5.22 -16.54
C THR A 542 0.31 6.66 -16.04
N CYS A 543 1.45 7.31 -16.27
CA CYS A 543 1.57 8.76 -16.16
C CYS A 543 1.61 9.40 -17.56
N HIS A 544 0.62 10.24 -17.85
CA HIS A 544 0.45 10.96 -19.12
C HIS A 544 1.26 12.26 -19.15
N ASN A 545 1.52 12.88 -18.00
CA ASN A 545 2.36 14.06 -17.89
C ASN A 545 3.00 14.20 -16.49
N PHE A 546 4.33 14.14 -16.42
CA PHE A 546 5.09 14.25 -15.17
C PHE A 546 5.16 15.67 -14.56
N GLU A 547 4.57 16.67 -15.22
CA GLU A 547 4.38 18.01 -14.66
C GLU A 547 3.42 18.00 -13.46
N TYR A 548 2.39 17.16 -13.48
CA TYR A 548 1.35 17.10 -12.45
C TYR A 548 1.59 15.91 -11.51
N GLN A 549 2.08 16.19 -10.30
CA GLN A 549 2.55 15.13 -9.39
C GLN A 549 1.69 14.89 -8.14
N GLY A 550 0.70 15.75 -7.88
CA GLY A 550 -0.17 15.63 -6.70
C GLY A 550 0.58 15.75 -5.38
N ALA A 551 1.47 16.73 -5.24
CA ALA A 551 2.29 16.92 -4.05
C ALA A 551 1.55 17.75 -2.97
N GLU A 552 1.46 17.24 -1.74
CA GLU A 552 0.75 17.87 -0.62
C GLU A 552 1.46 17.60 0.71
N ASN A 553 1.12 18.36 1.76
CA ASN A 553 1.58 18.11 3.13
C ASN A 553 1.25 16.67 3.57
N SER A 554 2.22 16.03 4.21
CA SER A 554 2.18 14.60 4.55
C SER A 554 0.95 14.16 5.33
N GLY A 555 0.44 15.00 6.24
CA GLY A 555 -0.74 14.69 7.05
C GLY A 555 -2.01 14.45 6.24
N ALA A 556 -2.09 14.99 5.01
CA ALA A 556 -3.27 14.84 4.16
C ALA A 556 -3.51 13.39 3.70
N ILE A 557 -2.46 12.55 3.61
CA ILE A 557 -2.61 11.16 3.16
C ILE A 557 -3.37 10.30 4.18
N ALA A 558 -3.31 10.66 5.47
CA ALA A 558 -4.02 9.95 6.54
C ALA A 558 -5.55 9.98 6.34
N ALA A 559 -6.07 10.96 5.61
CA ALA A 559 -7.48 11.07 5.28
C ALA A 559 -8.00 9.81 4.58
N CYS A 560 -7.23 9.20 3.68
CA CYS A 560 -7.63 7.98 2.96
C CYS A 560 -7.28 6.68 3.71
N GLY A 561 -6.77 6.77 4.95
CA GLY A 561 -6.45 5.63 5.82
C GLY A 561 -5.00 5.14 5.76
N LEU A 562 -4.14 5.78 4.96
CA LEU A 562 -2.73 5.42 4.87
C LEU A 562 -1.88 6.08 5.97
N SER A 563 -0.84 5.39 6.44
CA SER A 563 0.06 5.91 7.46
C SER A 563 1.04 6.93 6.87
N ALA A 564 0.84 8.21 7.19
CA ALA A 564 1.78 9.27 6.81
C ALA A 564 3.20 8.98 7.32
N ARG A 565 3.34 8.39 8.50
CA ARG A 565 4.64 8.04 9.09
C ARG A 565 5.41 7.04 8.23
N ASP A 566 4.73 6.02 7.74
CA ASP A 566 5.39 4.93 7.01
C ASP A 566 5.68 5.33 5.55
N LEU A 567 4.86 6.21 4.99
CA LEU A 567 4.99 6.68 3.60
C LEU A 567 5.92 7.89 3.44
N MET A 568 6.15 8.68 4.51
CA MET A 568 7.08 9.82 4.51
C MET A 568 8.53 9.39 4.62
N ARG A 569 8.98 8.63 3.63
CA ARG A 569 10.36 8.19 3.48
C ARG A 569 10.87 8.43 2.06
N PRO A 570 12.19 8.70 1.89
CA PRO A 570 12.79 8.92 0.56
C PRO A 570 12.58 7.75 -0.41
N ASP A 571 12.58 6.51 0.10
CA ASP A 571 12.36 5.28 -0.68
C ASP A 571 10.87 4.94 -0.89
N ARG A 572 9.97 5.78 -0.37
CA ARG A 572 8.51 5.65 -0.47
C ARG A 572 7.92 6.87 -1.19
N MET A 573 7.02 7.62 -0.55
CA MET A 573 6.26 8.69 -1.19
C MET A 573 6.73 10.10 -0.84
N GLN A 574 7.79 10.26 -0.04
CA GLN A 574 8.32 11.60 0.26
C GLN A 574 8.74 12.31 -1.03
N ASP A 575 8.33 13.56 -1.21
CA ASP A 575 8.67 14.35 -2.38
C ASP A 575 10.18 14.64 -2.43
N ASN A 576 10.77 14.53 -3.62
CA ASN A 576 12.23 14.70 -3.81
C ASN A 576 12.67 16.17 -3.80
N SER A 577 11.74 17.12 -4.04
CA SER A 577 12.02 18.56 -4.06
C SER A 577 11.59 19.24 -2.75
N PHE A 578 10.55 18.71 -2.09
CA PHE A 578 9.95 19.26 -0.87
C PHE A 578 9.81 18.18 0.21
N HIS A 579 10.85 17.97 1.03
CA HIS A 579 10.91 16.85 1.99
C HIS A 579 9.80 16.79 3.06
N ASN A 580 9.03 17.86 3.26
CA ASN A 580 7.86 17.89 4.15
C ASN A 580 6.56 17.45 3.46
N LYS A 581 6.59 17.20 2.15
CA LYS A 581 5.44 16.80 1.34
C LYS A 581 5.50 15.33 0.93
N ILE A 582 4.32 14.79 0.67
CA ILE A 582 4.12 13.51 0.00
C ILE A 582 3.83 13.77 -1.48
N ASN A 583 4.23 12.85 -2.35
CA ASN A 583 4.03 12.93 -3.79
C ASN A 583 3.26 11.69 -4.26
N LEU A 584 2.01 11.87 -4.69
CA LEU A 584 1.15 10.76 -5.09
C LEU A 584 1.69 10.05 -6.33
N LEU A 585 2.20 10.80 -7.31
CA LEU A 585 2.77 10.24 -8.53
C LEU A 585 3.99 9.35 -8.22
N LYS A 586 4.84 9.76 -7.28
CA LYS A 586 5.94 8.94 -6.76
C LYS A 586 5.41 7.63 -6.17
N GLY A 587 4.32 7.68 -5.41
CA GLY A 587 3.64 6.47 -4.91
C GLY A 587 3.19 5.53 -6.03
N GLY A 588 2.55 6.07 -7.07
CA GLY A 588 2.17 5.29 -8.26
C GLY A 588 3.37 4.58 -8.90
N ILE A 589 4.52 5.24 -8.99
CA ILE A 589 5.76 4.64 -9.52
C ILE A 589 6.32 3.56 -8.60
N VAL A 590 6.43 3.85 -7.29
CA VAL A 590 7.08 2.97 -6.33
C VAL A 590 6.28 1.68 -6.13
N PHE A 591 4.96 1.79 -5.97
CA PHE A 591 4.11 0.68 -5.55
C PHE A 591 3.50 -0.14 -6.70
N SER A 592 3.47 0.36 -7.95
CA SER A 592 2.89 -0.40 -9.07
C SER A 592 3.81 -1.51 -9.59
N ASN A 593 3.25 -2.56 -10.17
CA ASN A 593 4.03 -3.67 -10.75
C ASN A 593 4.61 -3.30 -12.12
N VAL A 594 3.88 -2.52 -12.91
CA VAL A 594 4.33 -1.92 -14.17
C VAL A 594 3.96 -0.44 -14.20
N VAL A 595 4.86 0.36 -14.72
CA VAL A 595 4.70 1.81 -14.88
C VAL A 595 4.90 2.14 -16.35
N THR A 596 3.96 2.88 -16.92
CA THR A 596 4.00 3.32 -18.31
C THR A 596 3.93 4.84 -18.41
N THR A 597 4.50 5.38 -19.49
CA THR A 597 4.17 6.72 -19.99
C THR A 597 3.88 6.63 -21.49
N VAL A 598 3.43 7.73 -22.06
CA VAL A 598 2.67 7.75 -23.31
C VAL A 598 3.51 7.81 -24.59
N SER A 599 4.84 7.67 -24.50
CA SER A 599 5.71 7.41 -25.65
C SER A 599 7.12 6.95 -25.24
N PRO A 600 7.84 6.18 -26.10
CA PRO A 600 9.22 5.75 -25.85
C PRO A 600 10.21 6.90 -25.62
N THR A 601 10.19 7.94 -26.46
CA THR A 601 11.11 9.07 -26.35
C THR A 601 10.81 9.88 -25.09
N TYR A 602 9.52 10.12 -24.76
CA TYR A 602 9.19 10.81 -23.52
C TYR A 602 9.63 10.04 -22.28
N ALA A 603 9.52 8.70 -22.29
CA ALA A 603 10.06 7.85 -21.22
C ALA A 603 11.57 8.07 -21.01
N GLN A 604 12.33 8.29 -22.08
CA GLN A 604 13.76 8.63 -21.99
C GLN A 604 14.00 10.07 -21.49
N GLU A 605 13.18 11.03 -21.95
CA GLU A 605 13.28 12.43 -21.53
C GLU A 605 13.05 12.60 -20.02
N VAL A 606 12.08 11.87 -19.43
CA VAL A 606 11.75 11.96 -18.00
C VAL A 606 12.74 11.25 -17.08
N LEU A 607 13.64 10.44 -17.63
CA LEU A 607 14.78 9.88 -16.90
C LEU A 607 15.90 10.91 -16.70
N ARG A 608 15.81 12.09 -17.33
CA ARG A 608 16.75 13.19 -17.16
C ARG A 608 16.21 14.25 -16.19
N PRO A 609 17.06 15.01 -15.49
CA PRO A 609 16.61 16.03 -14.53
C PRO A 609 15.64 17.06 -15.11
N GLU A 610 15.85 17.49 -16.37
CA GLU A 610 15.09 18.54 -17.03
C GLU A 610 13.65 18.12 -17.32
N GLY A 611 13.46 16.85 -17.74
CA GLY A 611 12.17 16.26 -18.07
C GLY A 611 11.47 15.61 -16.89
N GLY A 612 12.22 14.98 -15.98
CA GLY A 612 11.65 14.18 -14.88
C GLY A 612 11.11 14.99 -13.70
N LYS A 613 11.31 16.31 -13.67
CA LYS A 613 10.75 17.23 -12.64
C LYS A 613 10.95 16.71 -11.20
N GLY A 614 12.16 16.27 -10.90
CA GLY A 614 12.52 15.69 -9.59
C GLY A 614 12.27 14.19 -9.41
N LEU A 615 11.52 13.53 -10.29
CA LEU A 615 11.24 12.08 -10.23
C LEU A 615 12.20 11.21 -11.06
N HIS A 616 13.08 11.82 -11.87
CA HIS A 616 14.08 11.12 -12.69
C HIS A 616 14.91 10.08 -11.90
N GLY A 617 15.33 10.40 -10.67
CA GLY A 617 16.04 9.46 -9.79
C GLY A 617 15.17 8.26 -9.37
N THR A 618 13.90 8.50 -9.04
CA THR A 618 12.94 7.43 -8.70
C THR A 618 12.64 6.55 -9.91
N LEU A 619 12.43 7.15 -11.08
CA LEU A 619 12.23 6.43 -12.34
C LEU A 619 13.47 5.60 -12.70
N GLY A 620 14.68 6.13 -12.49
CA GLY A 620 15.93 5.39 -12.71
C GLY A 620 16.03 4.13 -11.85
N VAL A 621 15.69 4.23 -10.55
CA VAL A 621 15.62 3.09 -9.63
C VAL A 621 14.60 2.04 -10.09
N HIS A 622 13.49 2.48 -10.65
CA HIS A 622 12.40 1.62 -11.13
C HIS A 622 12.40 1.35 -12.64
N SER A 623 13.53 1.61 -13.32
CA SER A 623 13.65 1.52 -14.79
C SER A 623 13.24 0.16 -15.37
N LYS A 624 13.49 -0.94 -14.66
CA LYS A 624 13.12 -2.31 -15.10
C LYS A 624 11.61 -2.54 -15.26
N LYS A 625 10.78 -1.70 -14.64
CA LYS A 625 9.32 -1.76 -14.74
C LYS A 625 8.72 -0.50 -15.36
N PHE A 626 9.54 0.37 -15.95
CA PHE A 626 9.12 1.64 -16.54
C PHE A 626 9.26 1.59 -18.06
N PHE A 627 8.16 1.81 -18.77
CA PHE A 627 8.10 1.69 -20.23
C PHE A 627 7.41 2.91 -20.86
N GLY A 628 7.80 3.25 -22.09
CA GLY A 628 7.07 4.20 -22.92
C GLY A 628 6.25 3.44 -23.96
N VAL A 629 4.93 3.63 -23.96
CA VAL A 629 4.02 3.03 -24.94
C VAL A 629 3.32 4.17 -25.68
N LEU A 630 3.55 4.27 -26.99
CA LEU A 630 2.97 5.32 -27.83
C LEU A 630 1.44 5.17 -27.84
N ASN A 631 0.70 6.25 -27.64
CA ASN A 631 -0.77 6.22 -27.74
C ASN A 631 -1.22 5.97 -29.19
N GLY A 632 -2.42 5.41 -29.34
CA GLY A 632 -3.12 5.38 -30.62
C GLY A 632 -4.18 6.48 -30.73
N ILE A 633 -4.87 6.51 -31.88
CA ILE A 633 -6.08 7.30 -32.12
C ILE A 633 -7.28 6.37 -32.34
N ASP A 634 -8.47 6.84 -32.00
CA ASP A 634 -9.72 6.13 -32.28
C ASP A 634 -10.12 6.36 -33.76
N GLU A 635 -9.95 5.33 -34.58
CA GLU A 635 -10.26 5.37 -36.01
C GLU A 635 -11.76 5.47 -36.29
N GLU A 636 -12.64 5.12 -35.35
CA GLU A 636 -14.08 5.30 -35.59
C GLU A 636 -14.50 6.78 -35.49
N VAL A 637 -13.76 7.56 -34.70
CA VAL A 637 -13.96 9.01 -34.55
C VAL A 637 -13.18 9.76 -35.61
N TRP A 638 -11.94 9.34 -35.88
CA TRP A 638 -10.98 10.03 -36.73
C TRP A 638 -10.75 9.29 -38.06
N ASP A 639 -11.80 9.17 -38.87
CA ASP A 639 -11.71 8.57 -40.21
C ASP A 639 -12.38 9.44 -41.27
N PRO A 640 -11.61 10.04 -42.20
CA PRO A 640 -12.16 10.91 -43.23
C PRO A 640 -13.17 10.22 -44.16
N SER A 641 -13.23 8.89 -44.20
CA SER A 641 -14.16 8.13 -45.02
C SER A 641 -15.56 7.99 -44.41
N THR A 642 -15.68 8.15 -43.09
CA THR A 642 -16.93 8.00 -42.33
C THR A 642 -17.26 9.17 -41.41
N ASP A 643 -16.35 10.13 -41.29
CA ASP A 643 -16.51 11.30 -40.43
C ASP A 643 -17.71 12.15 -40.86
N VAL A 644 -18.72 12.16 -39.99
CA VAL A 644 -20.00 12.85 -40.18
C VAL A 644 -19.91 14.35 -39.99
N LEU A 645 -18.80 14.85 -39.44
CA LEU A 645 -18.54 16.29 -39.25
C LEU A 645 -17.89 16.92 -40.49
N LEU A 646 -17.50 16.11 -41.49
CA LEU A 646 -17.01 16.60 -42.77
C LEU A 646 -18.14 16.87 -43.75
N ASP A 647 -17.94 17.91 -44.58
CA ASP A 647 -18.87 18.20 -45.68
C ASP A 647 -18.80 17.11 -46.76
N TYR A 648 -17.60 16.57 -46.99
CA TYR A 648 -17.34 15.50 -47.97
C TYR A 648 -16.35 14.48 -47.41
N GLN A 649 -16.72 13.21 -47.47
CA GLN A 649 -15.85 12.10 -47.06
C GLN A 649 -14.81 11.80 -48.15
N TYR A 650 -13.68 11.23 -47.75
CA TYR A 650 -12.59 10.84 -48.65
C TYR A 650 -11.72 9.74 -48.04
N SER A 651 -10.82 9.16 -48.83
CA SER A 651 -9.94 8.04 -48.42
C SER A 651 -8.53 8.21 -48.99
N ALA A 652 -7.62 7.28 -48.67
CA ALA A 652 -6.28 7.29 -49.26
C ALA A 652 -6.33 6.98 -50.77
N GLU A 653 -7.33 6.21 -51.20
CA GLU A 653 -7.57 5.82 -52.58
C GLU A 653 -8.24 6.95 -53.40
N ASP A 654 -9.06 7.77 -52.75
CA ASP A 654 -9.78 8.91 -53.33
C ASP A 654 -9.65 10.14 -52.42
N ILE A 655 -8.76 11.06 -52.79
CA ILE A 655 -8.47 12.29 -52.02
C ILE A 655 -9.29 13.50 -52.48
N ASP A 656 -10.21 13.36 -53.44
CA ASP A 656 -10.92 14.50 -54.03
C ASP A 656 -11.74 15.27 -52.99
N GLY A 657 -12.37 14.53 -52.06
CA GLY A 657 -13.09 15.14 -50.94
C GLY A 657 -12.21 16.03 -50.06
N LYS A 658 -10.90 15.78 -49.96
CA LYS A 658 -9.96 16.66 -49.24
C LYS A 658 -9.91 18.06 -49.86
N PHE A 659 -9.82 18.15 -51.19
CA PHE A 659 -9.80 19.43 -51.90
C PHE A 659 -11.13 20.19 -51.75
N ILE A 660 -12.26 19.46 -51.76
CA ILE A 660 -13.59 20.06 -51.57
C ILE A 660 -13.72 20.63 -50.15
N ASN A 661 -13.32 19.87 -49.12
CA ASN A 661 -13.30 20.36 -47.74
C ASN A 661 -12.41 21.61 -47.59
N LYS A 662 -11.26 21.64 -48.28
CA LYS A 662 -10.38 22.82 -48.30
C LYS A 662 -11.06 24.06 -48.87
N GLN A 663 -11.76 23.93 -49.99
CA GLN A 663 -12.52 25.05 -50.56
C GLN A 663 -13.68 25.48 -49.64
N LYS A 664 -14.44 24.53 -49.08
CA LYS A 664 -15.55 24.80 -48.16
C LYS A 664 -15.11 25.52 -46.90
N LEU A 665 -13.98 25.10 -46.31
CA LEU A 665 -13.43 25.75 -45.13
C LEU A 665 -12.96 27.18 -45.44
N ARG A 666 -12.34 27.40 -46.60
CA ARG A 666 -11.97 28.76 -47.07
C ARG A 666 -13.20 29.65 -47.20
N GLU A 667 -14.25 29.17 -47.85
CA GLU A 667 -15.53 29.88 -47.97
C GLU A 667 -16.12 30.22 -46.59
N ARG A 668 -16.19 29.23 -45.70
CA ARG A 668 -16.76 29.36 -44.35
C ARG A 668 -16.02 30.38 -43.49
N LEU A 669 -14.68 30.46 -43.63
CA LEU A 669 -13.84 31.36 -42.84
C LEU A 669 -13.53 32.69 -43.52
N GLY A 670 -14.00 32.90 -44.76
CA GLY A 670 -13.76 34.11 -45.54
C GLY A 670 -12.33 34.25 -46.06
N LEU A 671 -11.62 33.13 -46.25
CA LEU A 671 -10.31 33.10 -46.87
C LEU A 671 -10.46 33.11 -48.40
N ALA A 672 -9.48 33.68 -49.09
CA ALA A 672 -9.45 33.69 -50.54
C ALA A 672 -9.28 32.27 -51.10
N SER A 673 -10.05 31.94 -52.13
CA SER A 673 -10.16 30.58 -52.69
C SER A 673 -10.16 30.52 -54.21
N GLN A 674 -10.01 31.65 -54.90
CA GLN A 674 -10.18 31.77 -56.35
C GLN A 674 -8.85 32.11 -57.05
N GLY A 675 -8.71 31.72 -58.32
CA GLY A 675 -7.53 32.01 -59.13
C GLY A 675 -6.26 31.39 -58.55
N ASP A 676 -5.19 32.19 -58.43
CA ASP A 676 -3.89 31.72 -57.91
C ASP A 676 -3.98 31.17 -56.46
N ASP A 677 -5.03 31.52 -55.70
CA ASP A 677 -5.22 31.07 -54.32
C ASP A 677 -5.65 29.60 -54.22
N GLU A 678 -6.18 29.00 -55.29
CA GLU A 678 -6.62 27.59 -55.30
C GLU A 678 -5.45 26.65 -54.94
N LYS A 679 -4.27 26.94 -55.49
CA LYS A 679 -3.04 26.15 -55.30
C LYS A 679 -2.25 26.53 -54.06
N ARG A 680 -2.65 27.55 -53.28
CA ARG A 680 -1.90 27.93 -52.07
C ARG A 680 -1.93 26.83 -51.00
N PRO A 681 -0.81 26.59 -50.30
CA PRO A 681 -0.81 25.73 -49.13
C PRO A 681 -1.61 26.36 -48.00
N LEU A 682 -2.40 25.55 -47.32
CA LEU A 682 -3.14 25.89 -46.11
C LEU A 682 -2.49 25.18 -44.92
N VAL A 683 -1.96 25.99 -44.00
CA VAL A 683 -1.36 25.53 -42.75
C VAL A 683 -2.40 25.59 -41.63
N GLY A 684 -2.64 24.45 -40.99
CA GLY A 684 -3.54 24.32 -39.85
C GLY A 684 -2.78 24.23 -38.53
N CYS A 685 -3.40 24.76 -37.47
CA CYS A 685 -2.98 24.52 -36.09
C CYS A 685 -4.21 24.43 -35.20
N VAL A 686 -4.41 23.30 -34.53
CA VAL A 686 -5.46 23.10 -33.53
C VAL A 686 -4.80 22.74 -32.21
N THR A 687 -4.91 23.62 -31.21
CA THR A 687 -4.24 23.38 -29.91
C THR A 687 -4.80 24.24 -28.79
N ARG A 688 -4.59 23.81 -27.54
CA ARG A 688 -4.62 24.72 -26.40
C ARG A 688 -3.44 25.68 -26.49
N LEU A 689 -3.67 26.96 -26.19
CA LEU A 689 -2.64 27.98 -26.23
C LEU A 689 -1.98 28.11 -24.85
N VAL A 690 -1.04 27.21 -24.56
CA VAL A 690 -0.27 27.16 -23.31
C VAL A 690 1.23 27.07 -23.59
N PRO A 691 2.13 27.47 -22.67
CA PRO A 691 3.58 27.48 -22.92
C PRO A 691 4.14 26.15 -23.46
N GLN A 692 3.63 25.01 -22.97
CA GLN A 692 3.96 23.66 -23.47
C GLN A 692 3.87 23.55 -25.00
N LYS A 693 2.86 24.18 -25.61
CA LYS A 693 2.54 24.07 -27.05
C LYS A 693 3.36 25.02 -27.92
N GLY A 694 4.33 25.73 -27.34
CA GLY A 694 5.21 26.63 -28.09
C GLY A 694 4.47 27.83 -28.67
N VAL A 695 3.64 28.51 -27.88
CA VAL A 695 2.79 29.63 -28.35
C VAL A 695 3.56 30.73 -29.09
N HIS A 696 4.82 31.00 -28.72
CA HIS A 696 5.68 31.94 -29.43
C HIS A 696 6.06 31.44 -30.83
N LEU A 697 6.29 30.13 -31.00
CA LEU A 697 6.52 29.49 -32.30
C LEU A 697 5.23 29.42 -33.13
N ILE A 698 4.07 29.20 -32.50
CA ILE A 698 2.77 29.29 -33.18
C ILE A 698 2.59 30.71 -33.74
N ARG A 699 2.79 31.75 -32.91
CA ARG A 699 2.75 33.14 -33.35
C ARG A 699 3.66 33.36 -34.55
N HIS A 700 4.91 32.92 -34.46
CA HIS A 700 5.88 33.02 -35.55
C HIS A 700 5.40 32.31 -36.83
N SER A 701 4.84 31.10 -36.71
CA SER A 701 4.35 30.31 -37.84
C SER A 701 3.23 30.99 -38.63
N ILE A 702 2.39 31.80 -37.96
CA ILE A 702 1.34 32.60 -38.61
C ILE A 702 1.97 33.59 -39.62
N TYR A 703 2.95 34.37 -39.15
CA TYR A 703 3.61 35.39 -39.97
C TYR A 703 4.52 34.75 -41.03
N ARG A 704 5.26 33.68 -40.69
CA ARG A 704 6.14 32.99 -41.64
C ARG A 704 5.36 32.35 -42.79
N THR A 705 4.22 31.74 -42.48
CA THR A 705 3.34 31.15 -43.50
C THR A 705 2.86 32.22 -44.48
N LEU A 706 2.47 33.38 -43.96
CA LEU A 706 2.04 34.51 -44.79
C LEU A 706 3.18 35.03 -45.68
N GLU A 707 4.38 35.20 -45.12
CA GLU A 707 5.59 35.63 -45.85
C GLU A 707 5.92 34.68 -47.01
N LYS A 708 5.71 33.38 -46.82
CA LYS A 708 5.92 32.34 -47.84
C LYS A 708 4.74 32.14 -48.80
N GLY A 709 3.73 33.01 -48.74
CA GLY A 709 2.58 33.00 -49.65
C GLY A 709 1.50 31.96 -49.33
N GLY A 710 1.59 31.28 -48.18
CA GLY A 710 0.57 30.34 -47.70
C GLY A 710 -0.61 31.00 -46.99
N GLN A 711 -1.54 30.18 -46.54
CA GLN A 711 -2.65 30.55 -45.68
C GLN A 711 -2.51 29.87 -44.32
N PHE A 712 -3.05 30.46 -43.26
CA PHE A 712 -2.97 29.92 -41.91
C PHE A 712 -4.32 29.96 -41.20
N ILE A 713 -4.69 28.85 -40.56
CA ILE A 713 -5.84 28.76 -39.66
C ILE A 713 -5.38 28.27 -38.29
N LEU A 714 -5.70 29.04 -37.25
CA LEU A 714 -5.57 28.63 -35.85
C LEU A 714 -6.95 28.38 -35.25
N LEU A 715 -7.12 27.25 -34.58
CA LEU A 715 -8.23 26.99 -33.66
C LEU A 715 -7.67 26.68 -32.27
N GLY A 716 -8.00 27.50 -31.29
CA GLY A 716 -7.49 27.29 -29.94
C GLY A 716 -7.75 28.43 -28.98
N SER A 717 -7.86 28.13 -27.69
CA SER A 717 -7.98 29.13 -26.63
C SER A 717 -6.93 28.91 -25.55
N SER A 718 -6.68 29.96 -24.76
CA SER A 718 -5.74 29.94 -23.65
C SER A 718 -6.49 30.10 -22.32
N PRO A 719 -6.20 29.28 -21.29
CA PRO A 719 -6.62 29.54 -19.92
C PRO A 719 -5.78 30.64 -19.25
N VAL A 720 -4.62 31.00 -19.83
CA VAL A 720 -3.73 32.06 -19.35
C VAL A 720 -4.16 33.38 -19.99
N PRO A 721 -4.69 34.36 -19.22
CA PRO A 721 -5.28 35.58 -19.77
C PRO A 721 -4.31 36.39 -20.65
N GLN A 722 -3.03 36.45 -20.30
CA GLN A 722 -2.03 37.21 -21.05
C GLN A 722 -1.80 36.61 -22.45
N ILE A 723 -1.73 35.28 -22.55
CA ILE A 723 -1.60 34.58 -23.84
C ILE A 723 -2.90 34.73 -24.65
N GLN A 724 -4.06 34.64 -23.99
CA GLN A 724 -5.35 34.83 -24.66
C GLN A 724 -5.44 36.22 -25.31
N HIS A 725 -5.11 37.28 -24.56
CA HIS A 725 -5.13 38.65 -25.07
C HIS A 725 -4.13 38.88 -26.22
N GLU A 726 -2.93 38.31 -26.14
CA GLU A 726 -1.96 38.38 -27.25
C GLU A 726 -2.54 37.81 -28.55
N PHE A 727 -3.19 36.64 -28.49
CA PHE A 727 -3.79 36.02 -29.67
C PHE A 727 -5.06 36.74 -30.12
N GLU A 728 -5.82 37.35 -29.22
CA GLU A 728 -6.96 38.23 -29.56
C GLU A 728 -6.51 39.46 -30.34
N ASP A 729 -5.37 40.06 -29.99
CA ASP A 729 -4.77 41.17 -30.73
C ASP A 729 -4.40 40.76 -32.16
N ILE A 730 -3.77 39.59 -32.31
CA ILE A 730 -3.43 39.02 -33.63
C ILE A 730 -4.71 38.70 -34.41
N ALA A 731 -5.73 38.14 -33.77
CA ALA A 731 -7.01 37.82 -34.43
C ALA A 731 -7.71 39.08 -34.95
N ARG A 732 -7.66 40.19 -34.19
CA ARG A 732 -8.15 41.51 -34.62
C ARG A 732 -7.34 42.06 -35.80
N GLN A 733 -6.02 41.92 -35.77
CA GLN A 733 -5.14 42.32 -36.88
C GLN A 733 -5.53 41.62 -38.20
N PHE A 734 -5.90 40.35 -38.14
CA PHE A 734 -6.21 39.53 -39.32
C PHE A 734 -7.71 39.32 -39.58
N GLU A 735 -8.60 40.06 -38.94
CA GLU A 735 -10.04 39.75 -38.95
C GLU A 735 -10.67 39.72 -40.36
N LYS A 736 -10.16 40.55 -41.28
CA LYS A 736 -10.60 40.64 -42.69
C LYS A 736 -9.50 40.25 -43.68
N HIS A 737 -8.46 39.59 -43.20
CA HIS A 737 -7.31 39.26 -44.03
C HIS A 737 -7.60 38.04 -44.91
N PRO A 738 -7.28 38.06 -46.22
CA PRO A 738 -7.67 37.00 -47.15
C PRO A 738 -6.94 35.67 -46.93
N GLN A 739 -5.87 35.64 -46.14
CA GLN A 739 -5.03 34.45 -45.96
C GLN A 739 -4.95 33.90 -44.53
N ILE A 740 -5.40 34.64 -43.51
CA ILE A 740 -5.15 34.28 -42.10
C ILE A 740 -6.45 34.34 -41.31
N ARG A 741 -6.73 33.29 -40.52
CA ARG A 741 -7.87 33.26 -39.59
C ARG A 741 -7.50 32.62 -38.27
N LEU A 742 -7.82 33.30 -37.18
CA LEU A 742 -7.70 32.77 -35.82
C LEU A 742 -9.12 32.63 -35.23
N VAL A 743 -9.44 31.45 -34.72
CA VAL A 743 -10.70 31.12 -34.05
C VAL A 743 -10.39 30.75 -32.61
N LEU A 744 -10.61 31.69 -31.69
CA LEU A 744 -10.11 31.61 -30.32
C LEU A 744 -11.07 30.94 -29.33
N LYS A 745 -11.50 29.73 -29.66
CA LYS A 745 -12.43 28.92 -28.85
C LYS A 745 -12.18 27.43 -29.06
N TYR A 746 -12.82 26.60 -28.25
CA TYR A 746 -12.98 25.18 -28.55
C TYR A 746 -14.17 24.99 -29.51
N ASP A 747 -13.98 24.22 -30.58
CA ASP A 747 -15.02 23.90 -31.57
C ASP A 747 -14.66 22.57 -32.24
N GLU A 748 -15.32 21.48 -31.83
CA GLU A 748 -15.02 20.13 -32.28
C GLU A 748 -15.25 19.97 -33.79
N ALA A 749 -16.42 20.34 -34.30
CA ALA A 749 -16.74 20.25 -35.72
C ALA A 749 -15.74 21.03 -36.59
N LEU A 750 -15.37 22.25 -36.17
CA LEU A 750 -14.36 23.02 -36.89
C LEU A 750 -12.97 22.36 -36.85
N SER A 751 -12.61 21.66 -35.76
CA SER A 751 -11.33 20.94 -35.69
C SER A 751 -11.24 19.83 -36.74
N HIS A 752 -12.30 19.03 -36.91
CA HIS A 752 -12.39 18.00 -37.95
C HIS A 752 -12.26 18.62 -39.35
N SER A 753 -12.98 19.72 -39.61
CA SER A 753 -12.86 20.44 -40.89
C SER A 753 -11.45 20.97 -41.14
N ILE A 754 -10.75 21.48 -40.11
CA ILE A 754 -9.36 21.96 -40.24
C ILE A 754 -8.41 20.80 -40.56
N TYR A 755 -8.54 19.65 -39.89
CA TYR A 755 -7.73 18.47 -40.24
C TYR A 755 -7.96 18.01 -41.66
N ALA A 756 -9.21 17.98 -42.13
CA ALA A 756 -9.54 17.61 -43.51
C ALA A 756 -9.01 18.62 -44.54
N ALA A 757 -9.19 19.91 -44.30
CA ALA A 757 -8.88 20.97 -45.25
C ALA A 757 -7.40 21.33 -45.36
N SER A 758 -6.63 21.20 -44.27
CA SER A 758 -5.23 21.65 -44.25
C SER A 758 -4.35 20.76 -45.13
N ASP A 759 -3.26 21.32 -45.67
CA ASP A 759 -2.22 20.53 -46.34
C ASP A 759 -1.08 20.22 -45.37
N ILE A 760 -0.75 21.21 -44.53
CA ILE A 760 0.33 21.15 -43.54
C ILE A 760 -0.26 21.41 -42.16
N PHE A 761 0.21 20.70 -41.13
CA PHE A 761 -0.21 20.92 -39.74
C PHE A 761 1.00 21.21 -38.85
N VAL A 762 1.01 22.34 -38.14
CA VAL A 762 2.16 22.75 -37.32
C VAL A 762 1.94 22.39 -35.85
N ILE A 763 2.86 21.61 -35.27
CA ILE A 763 2.88 21.22 -33.85
C ILE A 763 4.25 21.57 -33.22
N PRO A 764 4.48 22.84 -32.85
CA PRO A 764 5.80 23.32 -32.44
C PRO A 764 5.99 23.21 -30.92
N SER A 765 5.56 22.09 -30.32
CA SER A 765 5.55 21.90 -28.86
C SER A 765 6.96 21.98 -28.25
N ILE A 766 7.08 22.64 -27.10
CA ILE A 766 8.31 22.68 -26.30
C ILE A 766 8.59 21.32 -25.69
N PHE A 767 7.56 20.64 -25.20
CA PHE A 767 7.60 19.22 -24.88
C PHE A 767 6.22 18.62 -25.14
N GLU A 768 6.17 17.37 -25.57
CA GLU A 768 4.92 16.69 -25.92
C GLU A 768 4.98 15.23 -25.48
N PRO A 769 4.35 14.85 -24.35
CA PRO A 769 4.42 13.47 -23.85
C PRO A 769 4.08 12.43 -24.91
N CYS A 770 3.00 12.68 -25.68
CA CYS A 770 2.66 11.91 -26.86
C CYS A 770 2.31 12.82 -28.04
N GLY A 771 1.24 13.59 -27.90
CA GLY A 771 0.58 14.29 -29.00
C GLY A 771 -0.33 13.33 -29.77
N LEU A 772 -1.60 13.68 -29.94
CA LEU A 772 -2.54 12.94 -30.80
C LEU A 772 -2.77 13.67 -32.13
N THR A 773 -2.59 14.99 -32.14
CA THR A 773 -2.93 15.87 -33.26
C THR A 773 -2.14 15.57 -34.53
N GLN A 774 -0.90 15.11 -34.42
CA GLN A 774 -0.07 14.71 -35.56
C GLN A 774 -0.51 13.38 -36.17
N MET A 775 -0.99 12.43 -35.36
CA MET A 775 -1.55 11.17 -35.86
C MET A 775 -2.88 11.44 -36.56
N ILE A 776 -3.73 12.27 -35.95
CA ILE A 776 -4.99 12.74 -36.57
C ILE A 776 -4.69 13.49 -37.87
N SER A 777 -3.71 14.41 -37.89
CA SER A 777 -3.40 15.15 -39.12
C SER A 777 -2.97 14.21 -40.24
N MET A 778 -2.09 13.24 -39.97
CA MET A 778 -1.66 12.25 -40.97
C MET A 778 -2.81 11.37 -41.45
N ARG A 779 -3.70 10.93 -40.54
CA ARG A 779 -4.90 10.16 -40.89
C ARG A 779 -5.82 10.91 -41.86
N TYR A 780 -5.89 12.23 -41.74
CA TYR A 780 -6.64 13.12 -42.64
C TYR A 780 -5.81 13.58 -43.86
N GLY A 781 -4.62 13.04 -44.07
CA GLY A 781 -3.76 13.39 -45.20
C GLY A 781 -3.15 14.78 -45.11
N THR A 782 -3.02 15.31 -43.89
CA THR A 782 -2.42 16.60 -43.58
C THR A 782 -1.04 16.38 -42.97
N ILE A 783 -0.01 16.83 -43.68
CA ILE A 783 1.38 16.50 -43.39
C ILE A 783 1.89 17.32 -42.20
N PRO A 784 2.39 16.68 -41.13
CA PRO A 784 2.80 17.38 -39.93
C PRO A 784 4.19 18.04 -40.07
N VAL A 785 4.34 19.23 -39.50
CA VAL A 785 5.61 19.91 -39.22
C VAL A 785 5.75 19.99 -37.70
N VAL A 786 6.69 19.24 -37.13
CA VAL A 786 6.78 19.06 -35.68
C VAL A 786 8.16 19.37 -35.12
N ARG A 787 8.20 19.72 -33.82
CA ARG A 787 9.46 19.68 -33.08
C ARG A 787 9.80 18.24 -32.69
N ARG A 788 11.07 17.84 -32.76
CA ARG A 788 11.55 16.54 -32.27
C ARG A 788 11.53 16.50 -30.74
N THR A 789 10.42 16.04 -30.16
CA THR A 789 10.26 15.88 -28.70
C THR A 789 9.16 14.90 -28.34
N GLY A 790 9.39 14.14 -27.25
CA GLY A 790 8.47 13.13 -26.75
C GLY A 790 7.82 12.30 -27.86
N GLY A 791 6.50 12.15 -27.85
CA GLY A 791 5.83 11.29 -28.83
C GLY A 791 5.77 11.86 -30.25
N LEU A 792 6.08 13.15 -30.46
CA LEU A 792 6.25 13.69 -31.82
C LEU A 792 7.47 13.06 -32.50
N ALA A 793 8.54 12.82 -31.74
CA ALA A 793 9.74 12.15 -32.24
C ALA A 793 9.52 10.65 -32.54
N ASP A 794 8.52 10.03 -31.91
CA ASP A 794 8.20 8.61 -32.10
C ASP A 794 7.15 8.38 -33.20
N SER A 795 6.48 9.44 -33.67
CA SER A 795 5.36 9.37 -34.61
C SER A 795 5.61 10.08 -35.93
N VAL A 796 6.48 11.10 -35.97
CA VAL A 796 6.79 11.86 -37.18
C VAL A 796 8.27 11.73 -37.53
N PHE A 797 8.52 11.21 -38.73
CA PHE A 797 9.85 10.95 -39.27
C PHE A 797 10.09 11.86 -40.46
N ASP A 798 11.14 12.67 -40.35
CA ASP A 798 11.52 13.64 -41.38
C ASP A 798 11.81 12.97 -42.73
N VAL A 799 11.21 13.51 -43.78
CA VAL A 799 11.33 13.03 -45.16
C VAL A 799 12.74 13.18 -45.76
N ASP A 800 13.51 14.18 -45.30
CA ASP A 800 14.86 14.46 -45.79
C ASP A 800 15.97 13.81 -44.93
N ASP A 801 15.62 13.20 -43.80
CA ASP A 801 16.58 12.50 -42.94
C ASP A 801 16.82 11.06 -43.43
N GLU A 802 17.97 10.84 -44.06
CA GLU A 802 18.39 9.55 -44.63
C GLU A 802 18.50 8.42 -43.60
N ARG A 803 18.56 8.73 -42.31
CA ARG A 803 18.60 7.73 -41.23
C ARG A 803 17.23 7.09 -41.00
N ASN A 804 16.15 7.76 -41.41
CA ASN A 804 14.81 7.22 -41.29
C ASN A 804 14.56 6.18 -42.39
N PRO A 805 14.03 4.99 -42.05
CA PRO A 805 13.58 4.03 -43.06
C PRO A 805 12.58 4.68 -44.00
N GLU A 806 12.69 4.39 -45.30
CA GLU A 806 11.89 5.06 -46.32
C GLU A 806 10.40 4.88 -46.02
N GLU A 807 9.96 3.70 -45.59
CA GLU A 807 8.58 3.38 -45.24
C GLU A 807 8.03 4.20 -44.06
N LYS A 808 8.88 4.74 -43.17
CA LYS A 808 8.44 5.50 -41.99
C LYS A 808 8.34 7.00 -42.21
N LYS A 809 9.00 7.55 -43.23
CA LYS A 809 9.00 8.99 -43.52
C LYS A 809 7.60 9.52 -43.81
N ASN A 810 7.15 10.52 -43.06
CA ASN A 810 5.75 10.97 -43.09
C ASN A 810 5.53 12.47 -42.81
N GLY A 811 6.58 13.24 -42.56
CA GLY A 811 6.44 14.67 -42.29
C GLY A 811 7.76 15.41 -42.23
N PHE A 812 7.72 16.60 -41.64
CA PHE A 812 8.87 17.48 -41.50
C PHE A 812 9.13 17.72 -40.01
N VAL A 813 10.40 17.62 -39.63
CA VAL A 813 10.83 17.71 -38.24
C VAL A 813 11.83 18.87 -38.11
N PHE A 814 11.80 19.55 -36.97
CA PHE A 814 12.84 20.48 -36.57
C PHE A 814 13.24 20.23 -35.11
N ASP A 815 14.47 20.55 -34.73
CA ASP A 815 15.00 20.11 -33.44
C ASP A 815 14.85 21.18 -32.35
N ASP A 816 15.38 22.38 -32.58
CA ASP A 816 15.46 23.41 -31.55
C ASP A 816 14.16 24.22 -31.42
N PRO A 817 13.76 24.61 -30.19
CA PRO A 817 12.56 25.42 -29.96
C PRO A 817 12.81 26.91 -30.26
N ASN A 818 13.24 27.23 -31.48
CA ASN A 818 13.48 28.59 -31.94
C ASN A 818 12.95 28.83 -33.37
N GLU A 819 12.79 30.10 -33.72
CA GLU A 819 12.24 30.52 -35.01
C GLU A 819 13.06 30.04 -36.21
N GLY A 820 14.39 30.01 -36.10
CA GLY A 820 15.28 29.55 -37.17
C GLY A 820 15.07 28.07 -37.49
N SER A 821 14.97 27.23 -36.46
CA SER A 821 14.71 25.80 -36.62
C SER A 821 13.29 25.54 -37.15
N LEU A 822 12.28 26.26 -36.65
CA LEU A 822 10.91 26.16 -37.19
C LEU A 822 10.87 26.58 -38.67
N ASN A 823 11.54 27.67 -39.04
CA ASN A 823 11.63 28.12 -40.44
C ASN A 823 12.22 27.01 -41.32
N TRP A 824 13.25 26.32 -40.85
CA TRP A 824 13.86 25.22 -41.60
C TRP A 824 12.88 24.07 -41.88
N GLY A 825 12.05 23.69 -40.91
CA GLY A 825 11.03 22.65 -41.11
C GLY A 825 9.87 23.12 -41.98
N LEU A 826 9.31 24.30 -41.68
CA LEU A 826 8.13 24.84 -42.34
C LEU A 826 8.39 25.25 -43.79
N ASP A 827 9.52 25.90 -44.06
CA ASP A 827 9.88 26.32 -45.41
C ASP A 827 10.03 25.12 -46.35
N ARG A 828 10.70 24.05 -45.90
CA ARG A 828 10.83 22.81 -46.68
C ARG A 828 9.47 22.21 -47.01
N ALA A 829 8.57 22.15 -46.04
CA ALA A 829 7.22 21.63 -46.27
C ALA A 829 6.46 22.43 -47.34
N LEU A 830 6.52 23.76 -47.27
CA LEU A 830 5.90 24.66 -48.24
C LEU A 830 6.55 24.55 -49.63
N ASP A 831 7.87 24.43 -49.69
CA ASP A 831 8.63 24.26 -50.93
C ASP A 831 8.30 22.91 -51.59
N TYR A 832 8.22 21.81 -50.82
CA TYR A 832 7.89 20.49 -51.35
C TYR A 832 6.45 20.44 -51.87
N TYR A 833 5.50 21.02 -51.14
CA TYR A 833 4.10 21.11 -51.57
C TYR A 833 3.97 21.85 -52.92
N THR A 834 4.71 22.94 -53.11
CA THR A 834 4.61 23.77 -54.33
C THR A 834 5.43 23.24 -55.51
N GLN A 835 6.64 22.72 -55.24
CA GLN A 835 7.60 22.33 -56.28
C GLN A 835 7.48 20.86 -56.68
N ARG A 836 6.88 20.00 -55.85
CA ARG A 836 6.78 18.55 -56.07
C ARG A 836 5.37 18.01 -55.80
N PRO A 837 4.36 18.43 -56.58
CA PRO A 837 2.96 18.07 -56.31
C PRO A 837 2.67 16.56 -56.39
N GLU A 838 3.28 15.84 -57.33
CA GLU A 838 3.11 14.38 -57.46
C GLU A 838 3.68 13.64 -56.23
N TRP A 839 4.91 13.98 -55.84
CA TRP A 839 5.55 13.43 -54.64
C TRP A 839 4.75 13.77 -53.37
N TRP A 840 4.18 14.98 -53.29
CA TRP A 840 3.35 15.37 -52.16
C TRP A 840 2.08 14.52 -52.05
N GLN A 841 1.42 14.23 -53.17
CA GLN A 841 0.26 13.34 -53.19
C GLN A 841 0.62 11.92 -52.71
N ASP A 842 1.79 11.40 -53.11
CA ASP A 842 2.27 10.10 -52.64
C ASP A 842 2.55 10.12 -51.13
N LEU A 843 3.14 11.21 -50.61
CA LEU A 843 3.35 11.39 -49.18
C LEU A 843 2.02 11.44 -48.40
N VAL A 844 1.03 12.16 -48.93
CA VAL A 844 -0.32 12.24 -48.34
C VAL A 844 -0.95 10.86 -48.23
N LYS A 845 -0.98 10.09 -49.33
CA LYS A 845 -1.53 8.73 -49.33
C LYS A 845 -0.81 7.83 -48.35
N LYS A 846 0.52 7.89 -48.34
CA LYS A 846 1.34 7.12 -47.41
C LYS A 846 1.04 7.46 -45.95
N ALA A 847 0.93 8.74 -45.61
CA ALA A 847 0.62 9.19 -44.26
C ALA A 847 -0.78 8.71 -43.80
N MET A 848 -1.77 8.73 -44.70
CA MET A 848 -3.14 8.24 -44.41
C MET A 848 -3.21 6.73 -44.15
N LEU A 849 -2.31 5.96 -44.77
CA LEU A 849 -2.22 4.50 -44.64
C LEU A 849 -1.38 4.04 -43.45
N MET A 850 -0.76 4.94 -42.69
CA MET A 850 -0.02 4.57 -41.49
C MET A 850 -0.95 4.11 -40.38
N ASP A 851 -0.57 3.01 -39.72
CA ASP A 851 -1.30 2.47 -38.58
C ASP A 851 -0.93 3.22 -37.29
N PHE A 852 -1.83 4.09 -36.86
CA PHE A 852 -1.81 4.77 -35.55
C PHE A 852 -2.97 4.32 -34.67
N THR A 853 -3.54 3.14 -34.92
CA THR A 853 -4.71 2.64 -34.17
C THR A 853 -4.34 2.25 -32.74
N TRP A 854 -5.34 2.25 -31.85
CA TRP A 854 -5.16 1.72 -30.50
C TRP A 854 -4.85 0.22 -30.47
N ASP A 855 -5.16 -0.54 -31.53
CA ASP A 855 -4.91 -1.98 -31.56
C ASP A 855 -3.42 -2.31 -31.54
N ALA A 856 -2.60 -1.52 -32.23
CA ALA A 856 -1.14 -1.66 -32.20
C ALA A 856 -0.56 -1.31 -30.82
N SER A 857 -1.05 -0.24 -30.18
CA SER A 857 -0.60 0.16 -28.84
C SER A 857 -1.07 -0.80 -27.75
N ALA A 858 -2.30 -1.30 -27.85
CA ALA A 858 -2.89 -2.21 -26.89
C ALA A 858 -2.16 -3.55 -26.84
N ASP A 859 -1.60 -4.04 -27.95
CA ASP A 859 -0.77 -5.25 -27.94
C ASP A 859 0.44 -5.13 -27.01
N GLN A 860 1.05 -3.95 -26.94
CA GLN A 860 2.15 -3.69 -26.00
C GLN A 860 1.67 -3.71 -24.55
N TYR A 861 0.51 -3.12 -24.26
CA TYR A 861 -0.10 -3.18 -22.91
C TYR A 861 -0.45 -4.61 -22.51
N VAL A 862 -1.06 -5.39 -23.42
CA VAL A 862 -1.40 -6.81 -23.17
C VAL A 862 -0.15 -7.63 -22.87
N GLU A 863 0.95 -7.39 -23.60
CA GLU A 863 2.22 -8.06 -23.34
C GLU A 863 2.77 -7.69 -21.95
N LEU A 864 2.75 -6.40 -21.58
CA LEU A 864 3.13 -5.95 -20.24
C LEU A 864 2.26 -6.58 -19.14
N TYR A 865 0.94 -6.69 -19.35
CA TYR A 865 0.02 -7.34 -18.41
C TYR A 865 0.35 -8.83 -18.24
N LYS A 866 0.56 -9.55 -19.34
CA LYS A 866 0.96 -10.97 -19.30
C LYS A 866 2.29 -11.15 -18.56
N GLN A 867 3.26 -10.27 -18.78
CA GLN A 867 4.55 -10.32 -18.10
C GLN A 867 4.41 -10.16 -16.59
N VAL A 868 3.64 -9.18 -16.09
CA VAL A 868 3.46 -9.01 -14.64
C VAL A 868 2.63 -10.12 -14.00
N LEU A 869 1.64 -10.67 -14.72
CA LEU A 869 0.85 -11.80 -14.24
C LEU A 869 1.68 -13.09 -14.15
N SER A 870 2.60 -13.32 -15.09
CA SER A 870 3.44 -14.52 -15.13
C SER A 870 4.42 -14.64 -13.95
N LYS A 871 4.89 -13.53 -13.40
CA LYS A 871 5.86 -13.47 -12.28
C LYS A 871 5.30 -13.97 -10.94
N THR A 872 4.00 -14.27 -10.88
CA THR A 872 3.30 -14.76 -9.67
C THR A 872 3.37 -16.28 -9.52
N LYS A 873 3.86 -17.01 -10.54
CA LYS A 873 3.89 -18.48 -10.55
C LYS A 873 5.10 -19.11 -9.82
N VAL A 874 5.68 -18.44 -8.83
CA VAL A 874 6.82 -18.97 -8.05
C VAL A 874 6.50 -18.95 -6.57
#